data_AF-A2E143-F1
#
_entry.id   AF-A2E143-F1
#
_cell.length_a   1.000
_cell.length_b   1.000
_cell.length_c   1.000
_cell.angle_alpha   90.00
_cell.angle_beta   90.00
_cell.angle_gamma   90.00
#
_symmetry.space_group_name_H-M   'P 1'
#
loop_
_entity.id
_entity.type
_entity.pdbx_description
1 polymer ?
#
loop_
_entity_poly.entity_id
_entity_poly.type
_entity_poly.pdbx_seq_one_letter_code
_entity_poly.pdbx_strand_id
1 'polypeptide(L)'
;MSKLLQSPSKDFILPMNITEELEKYDYATKQKFGSYCLIYEHFDTNEWYEFKDCDFEAKLEEIIPKVSIQKVLVLCERHLDYLHVFLNFFATINQKQYPPKHFIPFLISIVPLLPIKWISKFALHIDDVRYTYLFLTAAFNSCIMVKPGLLQLLQRNQEIWDKYVKRYKIEGSEHYVTILQHLVEYRTACKELIDYKIEYKLADYLKCDKEEFMLKMVRQSDSPVKFLKVLKAQIIPYCQANQLDVESLIVKGIPKKSYDVPSKLKILSDYVSTLRLRSQFISDMTYTSDEELQQIKDYAKQNNLAYEPNPHVVESFENKPRMAFRARSGSIGLMLPSTTGGANIPAARLNTSSSKAGPLKPPTRSDGWKRSPSIELEKNKGSNDNYSIIADGKADNPAAYAERLHKFRNSKEIRPIYDLAETYAIVVSYDDFQETSTRIKLFDQLIKQDGWDNFTTICQVLTIQPSDLFEHLNTTDKYFNCGKDILPKLLNITDRWNSSQFIKYLDTAVNNFWANLPFTEFAELWINALQNIYTKVKPESVDYIVFLSRVVNTAQFLTDATQQRTLINEYQKGRTLEELAHILTDFGQEQAAKFINKKIANYSEAQFIEDYTSKDIRLVSTAVLQIRFMEDKQAAVTILQHLIPKVDGQEYTLIAYAYALLYDLDFPCQSQLDILNKLHSGAKVFVNFHELIANPLETLQAATNTDTIQGILPIAKAMNINEDKLVVHVMTNKMNSQYFDDYKQYVKLLRQKSQEELIKVVVPRLKPEEQPQFFQSLGMVEQQRKIQTISDLSNNGLSEFSTSELLNNPKKLIIELYNKTALQDQLGKRLHKIVERIASRYSINPKVYKPEIIKPWLSAEYPPFEESKNILDPNSTEQLYAADKSAVQQALFVLRTWTILDSLSWVKRFIEEEGIPYRAKARGIACLFSIGDLVTLQKTFGDIETLNAEYKYTILAAHCQAFGHDFTPEQMHPDKIEETFKELQDPWAQSIRSAVFLDRDDELIPLFTKLAEGRKFQCLQLIARVQSQRVILDKSVSEALILSISEAFESLLRKDDGTKAAKSRQQKILRTVFRVMSIIPQFDYVIINGQHTPLEDAMKLLISSGLSVYAADITSHMTELKTRRRGIYSLVRNGCYDLALEYGFPSEQIFEIILETDLKAATETMVDNSFIQFTNWMYRQGDKAHLKEVKNYLKDQGRTREIKRMKERFAKIDAENEK
;
A
#
# COMPACT_ATOMS: atom_id res chain seq x y z
N MET A 1 -25.71 -23.56 66.06
CA MET A 1 -26.06 -23.96 64.68
C MET A 1 -27.45 -24.60 64.54
N SER A 2 -27.99 -25.36 65.51
CA SER A 2 -29.35 -25.95 65.41
C SER A 2 -30.52 -25.05 65.87
N LYS A 3 -30.29 -23.79 66.23
CA LYS A 3 -31.34 -22.83 66.68
C LYS A 3 -31.58 -21.64 65.75
N LEU A 4 -30.93 -21.59 64.59
CA LEU A 4 -31.08 -20.50 63.59
C LEU A 4 -31.92 -20.90 62.36
N LEU A 5 -32.51 -22.10 62.37
CA LEU A 5 -33.42 -22.60 61.32
C LEU A 5 -34.92 -22.51 61.71
N GLN A 6 -35.27 -21.72 62.73
CA GLN A 6 -36.66 -21.58 63.21
C GLN A 6 -37.09 -20.11 63.40
N SER A 7 -36.65 -19.22 62.50
CA SER A 7 -37.29 -17.91 62.32
C SER A 7 -38.33 -18.05 61.21
N PRO A 8 -39.61 -17.69 61.42
CA PRO A 8 -40.64 -17.76 60.39
C PRO A 8 -40.51 -16.56 59.44
N SER A 9 -39.44 -16.51 58.65
CA SER A 9 -39.36 -15.58 57.52
C SER A 9 -40.17 -16.18 56.37
N LYS A 10 -41.49 -15.94 56.34
CA LYS A 10 -42.43 -16.25 55.23
C LYS A 10 -41.88 -17.31 54.26
N ASP A 11 -41.97 -18.58 54.64
CA ASP A 11 -41.76 -19.65 53.68
C ASP A 11 -42.83 -19.48 52.60
N PHE A 12 -42.43 -19.01 51.41
CA PHE A 12 -43.20 -19.20 50.18
C PHE A 12 -43.19 -20.71 49.90
N ILE A 13 -44.00 -21.44 50.66
CA ILE A 13 -44.39 -22.79 50.31
C ILE A 13 -45.25 -22.62 49.05
N LEU A 14 -44.71 -22.95 47.89
CA LEU A 14 -45.54 -23.23 46.71
C LEU A 14 -46.68 -24.12 47.21
N PRO A 15 -47.96 -23.75 47.00
CA PRO A 15 -49.08 -24.58 47.46
C PRO A 15 -48.81 -26.01 47.01
N MET A 16 -48.84 -26.98 47.93
CA MET A 16 -48.50 -28.40 47.67
C MET A 16 -49.16 -28.93 46.38
N ASN A 17 -50.36 -28.43 46.06
CA ASN A 17 -51.12 -28.72 44.85
C ASN A 17 -50.42 -28.34 43.53
N ILE A 18 -49.63 -27.26 43.47
CA ILE A 18 -49.02 -26.79 42.22
C ILE A 18 -47.84 -27.67 41.82
N THR A 19 -47.06 -28.18 42.78
CA THR A 19 -45.93 -29.10 42.50
C THR A 19 -46.44 -30.43 41.93
N GLU A 20 -47.53 -30.97 42.49
CA GLU A 20 -48.18 -32.20 41.97
C GLU A 20 -48.92 -31.97 40.64
N GLU A 21 -49.46 -30.76 40.39
CA GLU A 21 -50.01 -30.38 39.08
C GLU A 21 -48.92 -30.17 38.02
N LEU A 22 -47.78 -29.60 38.40
CA LEU A 22 -46.64 -29.38 37.52
C LEU A 22 -46.12 -30.68 36.94
N GLU A 23 -46.09 -31.77 37.70
CA GLU A 23 -45.69 -33.09 37.20
C GLU A 23 -46.58 -33.56 36.04
N LYS A 24 -47.89 -33.23 36.09
CA LYS A 24 -48.91 -33.60 35.10
C LYS A 24 -48.93 -32.70 33.86
N TYR A 25 -48.27 -31.54 33.91
CA TYR A 25 -48.25 -30.61 32.77
C TYR A 25 -47.29 -31.05 31.66
N ASP A 26 -47.64 -30.67 30.43
CA ASP A 26 -46.79 -30.86 29.26
C ASP A 26 -45.51 -30.01 29.36
N TYR A 27 -44.57 -30.31 28.46
CA TYR A 27 -43.28 -29.64 28.44
C TYR A 27 -43.39 -28.12 28.23
N ALA A 28 -44.26 -27.69 27.32
CA ALA A 28 -44.44 -26.27 27.01
C ALA A 28 -44.95 -25.48 28.23
N THR A 29 -45.89 -26.05 28.98
CA THR A 29 -46.43 -25.45 30.20
C THR A 29 -45.36 -25.39 31.30
N LYS A 30 -44.54 -26.44 31.46
CA LYS A 30 -43.39 -26.44 32.39
C LYS A 30 -42.36 -25.34 32.04
N GLN A 31 -42.07 -25.13 30.76
CA GLN A 31 -41.20 -24.04 30.30
C GLN A 31 -41.80 -22.65 30.57
N LYS A 32 -43.11 -22.47 30.33
CA LYS A 32 -43.82 -21.23 30.69
C LYS A 32 -43.75 -20.97 32.19
N PHE A 33 -43.89 -21.99 33.04
CA PHE A 33 -43.77 -21.87 34.49
C PHE A 33 -42.39 -21.40 34.93
N GLY A 34 -41.34 -22.02 34.40
CA GLY A 34 -39.98 -21.56 34.66
C GLY A 34 -39.77 -20.09 34.26
N SER A 35 -40.41 -19.66 33.18
CA SER A 35 -40.32 -18.28 32.68
C SER A 35 -41.12 -17.30 33.53
N TYR A 36 -42.30 -17.70 34.02
CA TYR A 36 -43.07 -16.96 35.01
C TYR A 36 -42.22 -16.70 36.24
N CYS A 37 -41.62 -17.74 36.83
CA CYS A 37 -40.72 -17.61 38.00
C CYS A 37 -39.47 -16.74 37.74
N LEU A 38 -39.05 -16.57 36.48
CA LEU A 38 -37.94 -15.70 36.12
C LEU A 38 -38.35 -14.23 36.03
N ILE A 39 -39.55 -13.99 35.52
CA ILE A 39 -40.11 -12.67 35.24
C ILE A 39 -40.70 -12.05 36.50
N TYR A 40 -41.55 -12.81 37.21
CA TYR A 40 -42.25 -12.38 38.40
C TYR A 40 -41.45 -12.77 39.65
N GLU A 41 -41.13 -11.76 40.46
CA GLU A 41 -40.25 -11.91 41.64
C GLU A 41 -40.98 -12.50 42.85
N HIS A 42 -42.31 -12.57 42.78
CA HIS A 42 -43.20 -13.24 43.72
C HIS A 42 -44.04 -14.26 42.97
N PHE A 43 -44.36 -15.36 43.65
CA PHE A 43 -45.27 -16.35 43.10
C PHE A 43 -46.70 -16.00 43.52
N ASP A 44 -47.56 -15.72 42.54
CA ASP A 44 -49.01 -15.61 42.73
C ASP A 44 -49.73 -16.64 41.87
N THR A 45 -50.63 -17.40 42.50
CA THR A 45 -51.34 -18.50 41.84
C THR A 45 -52.26 -18.01 40.73
N ASN A 46 -52.94 -16.88 40.91
CA ASN A 46 -53.86 -16.33 39.91
C ASN A 46 -53.08 -15.74 38.73
N GLU A 47 -52.02 -14.98 39.01
CA GLU A 47 -51.13 -14.45 37.96
C GLU A 47 -50.48 -15.58 37.15
N TRP A 48 -50.14 -16.72 37.78
CA TRP A 48 -49.62 -17.88 37.06
C TRP A 48 -50.66 -18.46 36.09
N TYR A 49 -51.90 -18.70 36.51
CA TYR A 49 -52.93 -19.24 35.63
C TYR A 49 -53.23 -18.27 34.47
N GLU A 50 -53.27 -16.95 34.73
CA GLU A 50 -53.38 -15.94 33.66
C GLU A 50 -52.18 -15.99 32.70
N PHE A 51 -50.96 -16.14 33.22
CA PHE A 51 -49.74 -16.21 32.41
C PHE A 51 -49.65 -17.52 31.60
N LYS A 52 -50.12 -18.64 32.16
CA LYS A 52 -50.15 -19.94 31.49
C LYS A 52 -50.99 -19.90 30.22
N ASP A 53 -52.17 -19.29 30.31
CA ASP A 53 -53.19 -19.29 29.26
C ASP A 53 -53.08 -18.09 28.29
N CYS A 54 -52.17 -17.14 28.55
CA CYS A 54 -51.96 -15.98 27.68
C CYS A 54 -51.34 -16.33 26.31
N ASP A 55 -51.51 -15.41 25.35
CA ASP A 55 -50.67 -15.36 24.15
C ASP A 55 -49.23 -15.03 24.57
N PHE A 56 -48.46 -16.09 24.76
CA PHE A 56 -47.11 -16.01 25.28
C PHE A 56 -46.17 -15.23 24.37
N GLU A 57 -46.38 -15.26 23.05
CA GLU A 57 -45.57 -14.49 22.10
C GLU A 57 -45.79 -12.99 22.30
N ALA A 58 -47.06 -12.55 22.35
CA ALA A 58 -47.41 -11.15 22.62
C ALA A 58 -46.94 -10.71 24.01
N LYS A 59 -47.07 -11.59 25.01
CA LYS A 59 -46.64 -11.32 26.38
C LYS A 59 -45.13 -11.20 26.51
N LEU A 60 -44.35 -12.02 25.79
CA LEU A 60 -42.89 -11.90 25.72
C LEU A 60 -42.46 -10.54 25.15
N GLU A 61 -43.10 -10.09 24.07
CA GLU A 61 -42.80 -8.80 23.43
C GLU A 61 -43.04 -7.61 24.40
N GLU A 62 -44.08 -7.71 25.24
CA GLU A 62 -44.38 -6.72 26.27
C GLU A 62 -43.34 -6.72 27.42
N ILE A 63 -42.84 -7.89 27.81
CA ILE A 63 -42.01 -8.08 29.01
C ILE A 63 -40.52 -7.85 28.73
N ILE A 64 -40.00 -8.32 27.59
CA ILE A 64 -38.57 -8.31 27.28
C ILE A 64 -37.92 -6.92 27.47
N PRO A 65 -38.53 -5.78 27.06
CA PRO A 65 -37.96 -4.46 27.29
C PRO A 65 -37.90 -4.02 28.76
N LYS A 66 -38.69 -4.65 29.65
CA LYS A 66 -38.85 -4.30 31.07
C LYS A 66 -37.93 -5.07 32.02
N VAL A 67 -37.30 -6.16 31.56
CA VAL A 67 -36.46 -7.04 32.38
C VAL A 67 -34.96 -6.83 32.11
N SER A 68 -34.09 -7.34 33.00
CA SER A 68 -32.64 -7.26 32.79
C SER A 68 -32.21 -8.03 31.54
N ILE A 69 -31.11 -7.60 30.91
CA ILE A 69 -30.56 -8.30 29.75
C ILE A 69 -30.31 -9.79 30.04
N GLN A 70 -29.83 -10.14 31.23
CA GLN A 70 -29.60 -11.54 31.61
C GLN A 70 -30.89 -12.36 31.64
N LYS A 71 -31.99 -11.81 32.19
CA LYS A 71 -33.31 -12.46 32.11
C LYS A 71 -33.73 -12.68 30.65
N VAL A 72 -33.48 -11.72 29.76
CA VAL A 72 -33.78 -11.88 28.32
C VAL A 72 -32.96 -13.01 27.69
N LEU A 73 -31.67 -13.14 28.01
CA LEU A 73 -30.83 -14.21 27.47
C LEU A 73 -31.35 -15.58 27.90
N VAL A 74 -31.68 -15.76 29.18
CA VAL A 74 -32.24 -17.01 29.72
C VAL A 74 -33.62 -17.32 29.10
N LEU A 75 -34.47 -16.31 28.94
CA LEU A 75 -35.76 -16.47 28.25
C LEU A 75 -35.55 -16.91 26.79
N CYS A 76 -34.58 -16.34 26.09
CA CYS A 76 -34.25 -16.71 24.71
C CYS A 76 -33.73 -18.16 24.62
N GLU A 77 -32.93 -18.63 25.59
CA GLU A 77 -32.46 -20.03 25.63
C GLU A 77 -33.60 -21.03 25.85
N ARG A 78 -34.58 -20.68 26.70
CA ARG A 78 -35.76 -21.51 26.97
C ARG A 78 -36.75 -21.53 25.80
N HIS A 79 -36.91 -20.41 25.11
CA HIS A 79 -37.98 -20.17 24.12
C HIS A 79 -37.45 -19.91 22.72
N LEU A 80 -36.59 -20.80 22.23
CA LEU A 80 -36.02 -20.71 20.87
C LEU A 80 -37.06 -20.77 19.73
N ASP A 81 -38.28 -21.21 20.03
CA ASP A 81 -39.37 -21.26 19.05
C ASP A 81 -39.99 -19.88 18.77
N TYR A 82 -39.74 -18.92 19.67
CA TYR A 82 -40.11 -17.50 19.55
C TYR A 82 -38.90 -16.61 19.22
N LEU A 83 -37.85 -17.18 18.61
CA LEU A 83 -36.60 -16.47 18.34
C LEU A 83 -36.82 -15.15 17.59
N HIS A 84 -37.77 -15.08 16.66
CA HIS A 84 -38.10 -13.87 15.91
C HIS A 84 -38.50 -12.68 16.80
N VAL A 85 -39.10 -12.90 17.98
CA VAL A 85 -39.37 -11.83 18.96
C VAL A 85 -38.08 -11.30 19.58
N PHE A 86 -37.19 -12.20 20.02
CA PHE A 86 -35.90 -11.83 20.58
C PHE A 86 -34.99 -11.14 19.55
N LEU A 87 -35.03 -11.57 18.28
CA LEU A 87 -34.30 -10.91 17.19
C LEU A 87 -34.70 -9.44 17.03
N ASN A 88 -35.99 -9.12 17.20
CA ASN A 88 -36.47 -7.74 17.14
C ASN A 88 -35.98 -6.92 18.33
N PHE A 89 -36.02 -7.50 19.54
CA PHE A 89 -35.45 -6.87 20.72
C PHE A 89 -33.97 -6.55 20.53
N PHE A 90 -33.15 -7.52 20.09
CA PHE A 90 -31.72 -7.28 19.87
C PHE A 90 -31.48 -6.24 18.77
N ALA A 91 -32.29 -6.23 17.71
CA ALA A 91 -32.18 -5.23 16.64
C ALA A 91 -32.50 -3.80 17.13
N THR A 92 -33.35 -3.64 18.14
CA THR A 92 -33.81 -2.35 18.67
C THR A 92 -33.20 -1.98 20.02
N ILE A 93 -32.31 -2.81 20.57
CA ILE A 93 -31.75 -2.62 21.90
C ILE A 93 -30.92 -1.34 22.00
N ASN A 94 -31.12 -0.58 23.07
CA ASN A 94 -30.30 0.58 23.35
C ASN A 94 -28.91 0.13 23.84
N GLN A 95 -27.92 0.14 22.96
CA GLN A 95 -26.56 -0.31 23.28
C GLN A 95 -25.82 0.59 24.26
N LYS A 96 -26.29 1.82 24.52
CA LYS A 96 -25.77 2.66 25.61
C LYS A 96 -26.20 2.12 26.97
N GLN A 97 -27.39 1.55 27.05
CA GLN A 97 -27.93 0.92 28.26
C GLN A 97 -27.39 -0.50 28.42
N TYR A 98 -27.29 -1.25 27.31
CA TYR A 98 -26.83 -2.64 27.29
C TYR A 98 -25.66 -2.79 26.30
N PRO A 99 -24.41 -2.61 26.75
CA PRO A 99 -23.23 -2.74 25.88
C PRO A 99 -23.14 -4.12 25.20
N PRO A 100 -22.62 -4.22 23.96
CA PRO A 100 -22.50 -5.48 23.19
C PRO A 100 -21.85 -6.65 23.94
N LYS A 101 -20.92 -6.36 24.87
CA LYS A 101 -20.26 -7.38 25.70
C LYS A 101 -21.21 -8.27 26.50
N HIS A 102 -22.43 -7.80 26.79
CA HIS A 102 -23.39 -8.52 27.61
C HIS A 102 -24.20 -9.56 26.81
N PHE A 103 -24.45 -9.35 25.51
CA PHE A 103 -25.36 -10.20 24.73
C PHE A 103 -24.75 -10.80 23.46
N ILE A 104 -23.71 -10.19 22.87
CA ILE A 104 -23.05 -10.75 21.68
C ILE A 104 -22.43 -12.14 21.94
N PRO A 105 -21.78 -12.42 23.09
CA PRO A 105 -21.28 -13.77 23.37
C PRO A 105 -22.39 -14.83 23.37
N PHE A 106 -23.57 -14.46 23.84
CA PHE A 106 -24.76 -15.32 23.77
C PHE A 106 -25.21 -15.53 22.32
N LEU A 107 -25.37 -14.44 21.54
CA LEU A 107 -25.76 -14.54 20.14
C LEU A 107 -24.78 -15.40 19.33
N ILE A 108 -23.48 -15.28 19.57
CA ILE A 108 -22.43 -16.13 18.99
C ILE A 108 -22.70 -17.62 19.24
N SER A 109 -23.16 -17.98 20.44
CA SER A 109 -23.42 -19.37 20.81
C SER A 109 -24.63 -19.98 20.09
N ILE A 110 -25.58 -19.14 19.67
CA ILE A 110 -26.79 -19.56 18.94
C ILE A 110 -26.76 -19.21 17.46
N VAL A 111 -25.66 -18.66 16.94
CA VAL A 111 -25.47 -18.29 15.52
C VAL A 111 -26.00 -19.33 14.51
N PRO A 112 -25.80 -20.66 14.70
CA PRO A 112 -26.34 -21.65 13.76
C PRO A 112 -27.86 -21.60 13.57
N LEU A 113 -28.59 -21.06 14.55
CA LEU A 113 -30.05 -20.89 14.57
C LEU A 113 -30.50 -19.50 14.13
N LEU A 114 -29.57 -18.59 13.84
CA LEU A 114 -29.87 -17.23 13.44
C LEU A 114 -29.96 -17.13 11.92
N PRO A 115 -31.00 -16.48 11.37
CA PRO A 115 -31.06 -16.24 9.93
C PRO A 115 -29.88 -15.38 9.46
N ILE A 116 -29.15 -15.83 8.44
CA ILE A 116 -27.99 -15.10 7.91
C ILE A 116 -28.36 -13.69 7.42
N LYS A 117 -29.59 -13.53 6.91
CA LYS A 117 -30.15 -12.25 6.49
C LYS A 117 -30.28 -11.28 7.66
N TRP A 118 -30.72 -11.79 8.81
CA TRP A 118 -30.78 -11.01 10.05
C TRP A 118 -29.38 -10.67 10.56
N ILE A 119 -28.44 -11.64 10.57
CA ILE A 119 -27.05 -11.43 10.98
C ILE A 119 -26.42 -10.28 10.20
N SER A 120 -26.58 -10.25 8.87
CA SER A 120 -26.02 -9.20 8.01
C SER A 120 -26.57 -7.81 8.37
N LYS A 121 -27.90 -7.69 8.56
CA LYS A 121 -28.51 -6.42 8.99
C LYS A 121 -28.04 -6.01 10.40
N PHE A 122 -28.05 -6.97 11.33
CA PHE A 122 -27.70 -6.72 12.72
C PHE A 122 -26.23 -6.35 12.93
N ALA A 123 -25.30 -6.93 12.15
CA ALA A 123 -23.88 -6.62 12.26
C ALA A 123 -23.56 -5.13 12.07
N LEU A 124 -24.34 -4.42 11.23
CA LEU A 124 -24.20 -2.98 11.03
C LEU A 124 -24.66 -2.15 12.24
N HIS A 125 -25.52 -2.70 13.09
CA HIS A 125 -26.03 -2.02 14.27
C HIS A 125 -25.13 -2.14 15.49
N ILE A 126 -24.14 -3.05 15.49
CA ILE A 126 -23.25 -3.25 16.64
C ILE A 126 -22.23 -2.12 16.71
N ASP A 127 -22.20 -1.42 17.85
CA ASP A 127 -21.37 -0.22 18.04
C ASP A 127 -19.86 -0.53 18.14
N ASP A 128 -19.48 -1.70 18.66
CA ASP A 128 -18.07 -2.10 18.84
C ASP A 128 -17.65 -3.12 17.76
N VAL A 129 -16.74 -2.68 16.89
CA VAL A 129 -16.22 -3.45 15.75
C VAL A 129 -15.59 -4.79 16.15
N ARG A 130 -15.05 -4.93 17.37
CA ARG A 130 -14.45 -6.20 17.83
C ARG A 130 -15.53 -7.24 18.03
N TYR A 131 -16.65 -6.84 18.62
CA TYR A 131 -17.80 -7.73 18.80
C TYR A 131 -18.48 -8.02 17.47
N THR A 132 -18.58 -7.04 16.57
CA THR A 132 -19.03 -7.27 15.19
C THR A 132 -18.17 -8.30 14.48
N TYR A 133 -16.85 -8.18 14.55
CA TYR A 133 -15.90 -9.12 13.93
C TYR A 133 -16.04 -10.54 14.49
N LEU A 134 -16.15 -10.68 15.83
CA LEU A 134 -16.37 -11.96 16.48
C LEU A 134 -17.69 -12.60 16.04
N PHE A 135 -18.76 -11.80 15.99
CA PHE A 135 -20.08 -12.24 15.58
C PHE A 135 -20.12 -12.69 14.11
N LEU A 136 -19.56 -11.89 13.20
CA LEU A 136 -19.42 -12.24 11.79
C LEU A 136 -18.55 -13.48 11.60
N THR A 137 -17.43 -13.58 12.31
CA THR A 137 -16.55 -14.75 12.22
C THR A 137 -17.26 -16.02 12.71
N ALA A 138 -18.07 -15.92 13.77
CA ALA A 138 -18.91 -17.02 14.22
C ALA A 138 -19.94 -17.43 13.15
N ALA A 139 -20.59 -16.46 12.50
CA ALA A 139 -21.52 -16.70 11.39
C ALA A 139 -20.85 -17.41 10.21
N PHE A 140 -19.69 -16.92 9.76
CA PHE A 140 -18.91 -17.58 8.71
C PHE A 140 -18.53 -19.01 9.09
N ASN A 141 -18.01 -19.20 10.31
CA ASN A 141 -17.64 -20.51 10.79
C ASN A 141 -18.85 -21.45 10.78
N SER A 142 -20.01 -20.98 11.25
CA SER A 142 -21.24 -21.78 11.26
C SER A 142 -21.67 -22.21 9.86
N CYS A 143 -21.52 -21.35 8.85
CA CYS A 143 -21.82 -21.72 7.47
C CYS A 143 -20.83 -22.74 6.89
N ILE A 144 -19.60 -22.81 7.40
CA ILE A 144 -18.53 -23.67 6.85
C ILE A 144 -18.46 -25.03 7.59
N MET A 145 -19.06 -25.14 8.77
CA MET A 145 -19.05 -26.39 9.54
C MET A 145 -19.83 -27.50 8.83
N VAL A 146 -19.10 -28.53 8.42
CA VAL A 146 -19.65 -29.77 7.89
C VAL A 146 -20.27 -30.54 9.06
N LYS A 147 -21.60 -30.58 9.22
CA LYS A 147 -22.28 -31.43 10.22
C LYS A 147 -23.55 -32.06 9.66
N PRO A 148 -23.98 -33.25 10.11
CA PRO A 148 -25.32 -33.78 9.82
C PRO A 148 -26.40 -32.79 10.26
N GLY A 149 -27.49 -32.67 9.49
CA GLY A 149 -28.63 -31.83 9.83
C GLY A 149 -28.60 -30.39 9.29
N LEU A 150 -27.76 -30.10 8.28
CA LEU A 150 -27.65 -28.76 7.68
C LEU A 150 -28.96 -28.30 7.03
N LEU A 151 -29.70 -29.20 6.39
CA LEU A 151 -30.96 -28.85 5.75
C LEU A 151 -32.01 -28.40 6.77
N GLN A 152 -32.17 -29.14 7.86
CA GLN A 152 -33.09 -28.81 8.95
C GLN A 152 -32.76 -27.45 9.57
N LEU A 153 -31.47 -27.13 9.71
CA LEU A 153 -31.03 -25.81 10.16
C LEU A 153 -31.38 -24.70 9.17
N LEU A 154 -31.20 -24.94 7.86
CA LEU A 154 -31.56 -23.98 6.81
C LEU A 154 -33.07 -23.74 6.75
N GLN A 155 -33.88 -24.79 6.84
CA GLN A 155 -35.35 -24.72 6.91
C GLN A 155 -35.80 -23.92 8.13
N ARG A 156 -35.29 -24.25 9.33
CA ARG A 156 -35.59 -23.51 10.56
C ARG A 156 -35.20 -22.03 10.47
N ASN A 157 -34.02 -21.74 9.94
CA ASN A 157 -33.56 -20.35 9.76
C ASN A 157 -34.45 -19.57 8.78
N GLN A 158 -34.94 -20.24 7.72
CA GLN A 158 -35.88 -19.65 6.77
C GLN A 158 -37.24 -19.38 7.42
N GLU A 159 -37.78 -20.32 8.19
CA GLU A 159 -39.03 -20.15 8.94
C GLU A 159 -38.97 -19.00 9.94
N ILE A 160 -37.89 -18.90 10.72
CA ILE A 160 -37.66 -17.80 11.67
C ILE A 160 -37.60 -16.46 10.94
N TRP A 161 -36.91 -16.42 9.79
CA TRP A 161 -36.83 -15.21 8.97
C TRP A 161 -38.19 -14.80 8.42
N ASP A 162 -38.98 -15.74 7.92
CA ASP A 162 -40.30 -15.46 7.34
C ASP A 162 -41.29 -14.97 8.41
N LYS A 163 -41.25 -15.57 9.62
CA LYS A 163 -41.99 -15.04 10.79
C LYS A 163 -41.56 -13.62 11.14
N TYR A 164 -40.25 -13.36 11.19
CA TYR A 164 -39.69 -12.04 11.49
C TYR A 164 -40.13 -10.97 10.45
N VAL A 165 -39.97 -11.26 9.16
CA VAL A 165 -40.33 -10.33 8.08
C VAL A 165 -41.83 -10.05 8.07
N LYS A 166 -42.66 -11.09 8.19
CA LYS A 166 -44.12 -10.97 8.20
C LYS A 166 -44.61 -10.11 9.37
N ARG A 167 -44.07 -10.35 10.57
CA ARG A 167 -44.52 -9.66 11.80
C ARG A 167 -44.06 -8.20 11.84
N TYR A 168 -42.81 -7.92 11.49
CA TYR A 168 -42.22 -6.58 11.62
C TYR A 168 -42.20 -5.78 10.30
N LYS A 169 -42.89 -6.27 9.26
CA LYS A 169 -43.05 -5.61 7.94
C LYS A 169 -41.73 -5.10 7.37
N ILE A 170 -40.69 -5.95 7.38
CA ILE A 170 -39.36 -5.59 6.89
C ILE A 170 -39.40 -5.52 5.35
N GLU A 171 -39.27 -4.32 4.78
CA GLU A 171 -39.22 -4.12 3.33
C GLU A 171 -37.90 -4.63 2.73
N GLY A 172 -37.98 -5.22 1.53
CA GLY A 172 -36.83 -5.61 0.71
C GLY A 172 -35.95 -6.69 1.35
N SER A 173 -36.10 -7.95 0.90
CA SER A 173 -35.11 -8.97 1.22
C SER A 173 -34.07 -9.02 0.10
N GLU A 174 -32.83 -8.64 0.42
CA GLU A 174 -31.69 -8.86 -0.47
C GLU A 174 -31.56 -10.35 -0.80
N HIS A 175 -31.04 -10.64 -1.99
CA HIS A 175 -30.75 -12.00 -2.40
C HIS A 175 -29.66 -12.61 -1.50
N TYR A 176 -29.73 -13.92 -1.24
CA TYR A 176 -28.83 -14.63 -0.33
C TYR A 176 -27.33 -14.41 -0.64
N VAL A 177 -26.97 -14.30 -1.92
CA VAL A 177 -25.59 -14.02 -2.35
C VAL A 177 -25.11 -12.65 -1.98
N THR A 178 -25.93 -11.64 -2.20
CA THR A 178 -25.59 -10.27 -1.85
C THR A 178 -25.28 -10.21 -0.35
N ILE A 179 -26.06 -10.93 0.44
CA ILE A 179 -25.87 -11.06 1.89
C ILE A 179 -24.54 -11.75 2.21
N LEU A 180 -24.18 -12.85 1.55
CA LEU A 180 -22.88 -13.49 1.74
C LEU A 180 -21.71 -12.58 1.36
N GLN A 181 -21.84 -11.82 0.26
CA GLN A 181 -20.84 -10.85 -0.17
C GLN A 181 -20.69 -9.70 0.84
N HIS A 182 -21.81 -9.19 1.36
CA HIS A 182 -21.85 -8.21 2.44
C HIS A 182 -21.12 -8.73 3.67
N LEU A 183 -21.39 -9.96 4.11
CA LEU A 183 -20.70 -10.53 5.27
C LEU A 183 -19.18 -10.60 5.06
N VAL A 184 -18.70 -10.96 3.86
CA VAL A 184 -17.25 -11.02 3.56
C VAL A 184 -16.64 -9.62 3.64
N GLU A 185 -17.33 -8.65 3.04
CA GLU A 185 -16.94 -7.25 3.06
C GLU A 185 -16.91 -6.69 4.49
N TYR A 186 -17.94 -6.95 5.28
CA TYR A 186 -18.05 -6.52 6.67
C TYR A 186 -16.93 -7.10 7.53
N ARG A 187 -16.62 -8.40 7.34
CA ARG A 187 -15.55 -9.07 8.08
C ARG A 187 -14.18 -8.50 7.73
N THR A 188 -13.93 -8.24 6.45
CA THR A 188 -12.69 -7.60 5.97
C THR A 188 -12.56 -6.17 6.52
N ALA A 189 -13.64 -5.39 6.44
CA ALA A 189 -13.69 -4.02 6.97
C ALA A 189 -13.48 -3.96 8.49
N CYS A 190 -14.11 -4.88 9.24
CA CYS A 190 -13.88 -4.98 10.68
C CYS A 190 -12.42 -5.32 10.99
N LYS A 191 -11.83 -6.27 10.25
CA LYS A 191 -10.43 -6.67 10.44
C LYS A 191 -9.48 -5.50 10.16
N GLU A 192 -9.74 -4.75 9.11
CA GLU A 192 -9.02 -3.52 8.77
C GLU A 192 -9.09 -2.51 9.92
N LEU A 193 -10.30 -2.18 10.41
CA LEU A 193 -10.49 -1.27 11.54
C LEU A 193 -9.77 -1.75 12.82
N ILE A 194 -9.81 -3.05 13.11
CA ILE A 194 -9.16 -3.63 14.30
C ILE A 194 -7.63 -3.57 14.18
N ASP A 195 -7.07 -3.97 13.04
CA ASP A 195 -5.62 -4.06 12.84
C ASP A 195 -4.97 -2.67 12.91
N TYR A 196 -5.66 -1.65 12.39
CA TYR A 196 -5.23 -0.25 12.49
C TYR A 196 -5.69 0.46 13.76
N LYS A 197 -6.36 -0.25 14.70
CA LYS A 197 -6.86 0.29 15.98
C LYS A 197 -7.74 1.54 15.81
N ILE A 198 -8.60 1.52 14.79
CA ILE A 198 -9.50 2.63 14.46
C ILE A 198 -10.84 2.39 15.15
N GLU A 199 -11.19 3.27 16.09
CA GLU A 199 -12.42 3.18 16.88
C GLU A 199 -13.60 3.80 16.11
N TYR A 200 -14.16 3.03 15.17
CA TYR A 200 -15.26 3.46 14.31
C TYR A 200 -16.33 2.38 14.15
N LYS A 201 -17.59 2.80 13.96
CA LYS A 201 -18.69 1.86 13.67
C LYS A 201 -18.56 1.33 12.26
N LEU A 202 -18.83 0.04 12.08
CA LEU A 202 -18.78 -0.61 10.76
C LEU A 202 -19.71 0.09 9.75
N ALA A 203 -20.94 0.42 10.15
CA ALA A 203 -21.91 1.06 9.26
C ALA A 203 -21.45 2.43 8.76
N ASP A 204 -20.74 3.20 9.59
CA ASP A 204 -20.23 4.51 9.21
C ASP A 204 -19.00 4.39 8.31
N TYR A 205 -18.16 3.37 8.54
CA TYR A 205 -16.99 3.09 7.71
C TYR A 205 -17.39 2.69 6.29
N LEU A 206 -18.43 1.86 6.13
CA LEU A 206 -18.90 1.39 4.83
C LEU A 206 -19.58 2.49 3.98
N LYS A 207 -20.02 3.59 4.61
CA LYS A 207 -20.67 4.73 3.93
C LYS A 207 -19.69 5.78 3.42
N CYS A 208 -18.47 5.81 3.96
CA CYS A 208 -17.46 6.78 3.58
C CYS A 208 -16.54 6.20 2.49
N ASP A 209 -16.12 7.05 1.56
CA ASP A 209 -14.93 6.72 0.78
C ASP A 209 -13.70 6.66 1.71
N LYS A 210 -12.72 5.81 1.38
CA LYS A 210 -11.53 5.63 2.22
C LYS A 210 -10.74 6.93 2.39
N GLU A 211 -10.66 7.78 1.36
CA GLU A 211 -9.99 9.07 1.47
C GLU A 211 -10.76 10.03 2.40
N GLU A 212 -12.09 10.12 2.23
CA GLU A 212 -12.96 10.95 3.07
C GLU A 212 -12.92 10.53 4.55
N PHE A 213 -12.90 9.22 4.78
CA PHE A 213 -12.76 8.64 6.11
C PHE A 213 -11.46 9.09 6.80
N MET A 214 -10.34 8.99 6.09
CA MET A 214 -9.05 9.44 6.62
C MET A 214 -9.03 10.95 6.85
N LEU A 215 -9.62 11.75 5.98
CA LEU A 215 -9.81 13.19 6.21
C LEU A 215 -10.61 13.46 7.48
N LYS A 216 -11.66 12.67 7.75
CA LYS A 216 -12.45 12.80 8.97
C LYS A 216 -11.63 12.48 10.22
N MET A 217 -10.77 11.45 10.18
CA MET A 217 -9.83 11.16 11.27
C MET A 217 -8.82 12.28 11.51
N VAL A 218 -8.24 12.84 10.43
CA VAL A 218 -7.37 14.02 10.51
C VAL A 218 -8.13 15.19 11.14
N ARG A 219 -9.39 15.40 10.74
CA ARG A 219 -10.29 16.44 11.26
C ARG A 219 -10.80 16.19 12.68
N GLN A 220 -10.74 14.99 13.23
CA GLN A 220 -11.15 14.69 14.61
C GLN A 220 -10.01 14.82 15.64
N SER A 221 -8.78 15.02 15.18
CA SER A 221 -7.66 15.23 16.11
C SER A 221 -7.70 16.64 16.69
N ASP A 222 -7.80 16.76 18.01
CA ASP A 222 -7.90 18.07 18.70
C ASP A 222 -6.54 18.68 19.08
N SER A 223 -5.44 17.91 18.96
CA SER A 223 -4.10 18.43 19.24
C SER A 223 -3.03 17.87 18.29
N PRO A 224 -1.95 18.63 18.01
CA PRO A 224 -0.86 18.19 17.15
C PRO A 224 -0.17 16.91 17.65
N VAL A 225 0.02 16.78 18.97
CA VAL A 225 0.68 15.62 19.59
C VAL A 225 -0.17 14.35 19.44
N LYS A 226 -1.49 14.48 19.63
CA LYS A 226 -2.43 13.36 19.41
C LYS A 226 -2.46 13.00 17.92
N PHE A 227 -2.52 13.99 17.05
CA PHE A 227 -2.48 13.79 15.60
C PHE A 227 -1.21 13.05 15.17
N LEU A 228 -0.01 13.46 15.59
CA LEU A 228 1.25 12.81 15.22
C LEU A 228 1.32 11.34 15.69
N LYS A 229 0.78 11.03 16.87
CA LYS A 229 0.67 9.64 17.34
C LYS A 229 -0.26 8.81 16.45
N VAL A 230 -1.43 9.36 16.11
CA VAL A 230 -2.41 8.72 15.22
C VAL A 230 -1.87 8.61 13.78
N LEU A 231 -1.15 9.63 13.30
CA LEU A 231 -0.56 9.69 11.97
C LEU A 231 0.43 8.54 11.77
N LYS A 232 1.36 8.37 12.72
CA LYS A 232 2.37 7.30 12.66
C LYS A 232 1.79 5.91 12.89
N ALA A 233 0.89 5.77 13.87
CA ALA A 233 0.42 4.45 14.30
C ALA A 233 -0.75 3.91 13.46
N GLN A 234 -1.55 4.77 12.83
CA GLN A 234 -2.82 4.39 12.19
C GLN A 234 -2.91 4.91 10.76
N ILE A 235 -2.74 6.22 10.53
CA ILE A 235 -3.01 6.85 9.22
C ILE A 235 -2.01 6.40 8.16
N ILE A 236 -0.69 6.50 8.42
CA ILE A 236 0.33 6.12 7.45
C ILE A 236 0.21 4.63 7.06
N PRO A 237 0.14 3.68 8.03
CA PRO A 237 -0.06 2.27 7.71
C PRO A 237 -1.34 2.01 6.89
N TYR A 238 -2.46 2.67 7.26
CA TYR A 238 -3.72 2.53 6.53
C TYR A 238 -3.64 3.07 5.10
N CYS A 239 -3.04 4.24 4.91
CA CYS A 239 -2.88 4.86 3.59
C CYS A 239 -1.93 4.06 2.70
N GLN A 240 -0.82 3.54 3.24
CA GLN A 240 0.08 2.65 2.53
C GLN A 240 -0.64 1.38 2.08
N ALA A 241 -1.41 0.76 2.99
CA ALA A 241 -2.19 -0.41 2.64
C ALA A 241 -3.25 -0.09 1.59
N ASN A 242 -3.89 1.08 1.61
CA ASN A 242 -4.99 1.41 0.69
C ASN A 242 -4.58 2.22 -0.54
N GLN A 243 -3.27 2.43 -0.77
CA GLN A 243 -2.75 3.24 -1.88
C GLN A 243 -3.30 4.67 -1.89
N LEU A 244 -3.48 5.25 -0.70
CA LEU A 244 -3.90 6.65 -0.52
C LEU A 244 -2.68 7.53 -0.34
N ASP A 245 -2.71 8.72 -0.95
CA ASP A 245 -1.65 9.72 -0.77
C ASP A 245 -1.78 10.42 0.59
N VAL A 246 -0.82 10.15 1.47
CA VAL A 246 -0.72 10.75 2.80
C VAL A 246 -0.48 12.26 2.70
N GLU A 247 0.30 12.73 1.72
CA GLU A 247 0.64 14.15 1.59
C GLU A 247 -0.62 14.97 1.28
N SER A 248 -1.42 14.54 0.30
CA SER A 248 -2.72 15.12 -0.03
C SER A 248 -3.67 15.17 1.17
N LEU A 249 -3.73 14.11 1.99
CA LEU A 249 -4.59 14.07 3.19
C LEU A 249 -4.18 15.11 4.23
N ILE A 250 -2.87 15.27 4.47
CA ILE A 250 -2.32 16.26 5.40
C ILE A 250 -2.65 17.68 4.91
N VAL A 251 -2.47 17.94 3.62
CA VAL A 251 -2.70 19.25 2.99
C VAL A 251 -4.18 19.63 3.00
N LYS A 252 -5.10 18.68 2.80
CA LYS A 252 -6.54 18.95 2.88
C LYS A 252 -7.07 19.11 4.31
N GLY A 253 -6.41 18.50 5.30
CA GLY A 253 -6.95 18.32 6.65
C GLY A 253 -6.38 19.24 7.73
N ILE A 254 -5.07 19.55 7.69
CA ILE A 254 -4.35 20.26 8.76
C ILE A 254 -4.38 21.80 8.65
N PRO A 255 -4.28 22.43 7.46
CA PRO A 255 -4.18 23.89 7.37
C PRO A 255 -5.28 24.65 8.12
N LYS A 256 -6.51 24.11 8.09
CA LYS A 256 -7.73 24.67 8.70
C LYS A 256 -7.93 24.31 10.17
N LYS A 257 -6.95 23.66 10.82
CA LYS A 257 -7.04 23.30 12.25
C LYS A 257 -6.74 24.47 13.15
N SER A 258 -7.30 24.48 14.36
CA SER A 258 -6.97 25.46 15.42
C SER A 258 -5.62 25.21 16.11
N TYR A 259 -4.71 24.49 15.45
CA TYR A 259 -3.35 24.24 15.95
C TYR A 259 -2.50 25.49 15.85
N ASP A 260 -1.49 25.62 16.71
CA ASP A 260 -0.50 26.69 16.58
C ASP A 260 0.29 26.53 15.25
N VAL A 261 0.63 27.67 14.64
CA VAL A 261 1.36 27.71 13.36
C VAL A 261 2.69 26.91 13.40
N PRO A 262 3.53 27.00 14.46
CA PRO A 262 4.77 26.22 14.53
C PRO A 262 4.53 24.70 14.42
N SER A 263 3.51 24.19 15.10
CA SER A 263 3.14 22.77 15.02
C SER A 263 2.64 22.36 13.63
N LYS A 264 1.85 23.20 12.95
CA LYS A 264 1.41 22.95 11.57
C LYS A 264 2.60 22.92 10.60
N LEU A 265 3.51 23.90 10.71
CA LEU A 265 4.71 23.99 9.88
C LEU A 265 5.66 22.81 10.12
N LYS A 266 5.77 22.31 11.35
CA LYS A 266 6.55 21.10 11.65
C LYS A 266 5.93 19.85 11.03
N ILE A 267 4.61 19.71 11.05
CA ILE A 267 3.93 18.61 10.35
C ILE A 267 4.19 18.71 8.84
N LEU A 268 4.15 19.92 8.29
CA LEU A 268 4.44 20.17 6.88
C LEU A 268 5.87 19.78 6.48
N SER A 269 6.86 20.14 7.31
CA SER A 269 8.28 19.82 7.04
C SER A 269 8.56 18.32 7.09
N ASP A 270 7.95 17.62 8.05
CA ASP A 270 8.25 16.23 8.36
C ASP A 270 7.55 15.25 7.41
N TYR A 271 6.41 15.63 6.80
CA TYR A 271 5.52 14.69 6.11
C TYR A 271 5.08 15.05 4.70
N VAL A 272 5.34 16.27 4.20
CA VAL A 272 5.01 16.65 2.83
C VAL A 272 6.31 16.95 2.11
N SER A 273 6.68 16.15 1.12
CA SER A 273 7.90 16.38 0.33
C SER A 273 7.65 17.20 -0.94
N THR A 274 6.40 17.17 -1.44
CA THR A 274 6.01 17.82 -2.69
C THR A 274 5.90 19.35 -2.56
N LEU A 275 6.70 20.07 -3.34
CA LEU A 275 6.77 21.55 -3.33
C LEU A 275 5.41 22.22 -3.61
N ARG A 276 4.66 21.73 -4.61
CA ARG A 276 3.31 22.22 -4.94
C ARG A 276 2.34 22.08 -3.77
N LEU A 277 2.34 20.92 -3.12
CA LEU A 277 1.48 20.64 -1.97
C LEU A 277 1.88 21.47 -0.75
N ARG A 278 3.18 21.77 -0.57
CA ARG A 278 3.64 22.71 0.47
C ARG A 278 3.12 24.11 0.26
N SER A 279 3.18 24.63 -0.97
CA SER A 279 2.61 25.95 -1.29
C SER A 279 1.10 25.99 -1.01
N GLN A 280 0.36 24.95 -1.42
CA GLN A 280 -1.07 24.82 -1.16
C GLN A 280 -1.39 24.74 0.35
N PHE A 281 -0.60 24.00 1.12
CA PHE A 281 -0.79 23.91 2.57
C PHE A 281 -0.67 25.27 3.25
N ILE A 282 0.35 26.04 2.87
CA ILE A 282 0.64 27.36 3.44
C ILE A 282 -0.44 28.36 3.02
N SER A 283 -0.89 28.35 1.75
CA SER A 283 -1.96 29.23 1.27
C SER A 283 -3.29 29.01 2.00
N ASP A 284 -3.58 27.75 2.35
CA ASP A 284 -4.83 27.35 3.02
C ASP A 284 -4.74 27.42 4.56
N MET A 285 -3.61 27.87 5.10
CA MET A 285 -3.33 27.80 6.53
C MET A 285 -4.03 28.92 7.31
N THR A 286 -4.82 28.53 8.31
CA THR A 286 -5.45 29.48 9.25
C THR A 286 -4.44 29.98 10.28
N TYR A 287 -4.54 31.27 10.60
CA TYR A 287 -3.75 31.99 11.60
C TYR A 287 -4.64 33.00 12.33
N THR A 288 -4.26 33.37 13.54
CA THR A 288 -5.06 34.20 14.46
C THR A 288 -4.39 35.52 14.86
N SER A 289 -3.10 35.70 14.53
CA SER A 289 -2.33 36.91 14.83
C SER A 289 -1.34 37.27 13.72
N ASP A 290 -0.89 38.52 13.71
CA ASP A 290 0.15 39.00 12.80
C ASP A 290 1.51 38.32 13.06
N GLU A 291 1.79 37.92 14.32
CA GLU A 291 2.98 37.13 14.66
C GLU A 291 2.93 35.75 14.02
N GLU A 292 1.77 35.08 14.07
CA GLU A 292 1.57 33.81 13.37
C GLU A 292 1.72 33.97 11.87
N LEU A 293 1.10 34.99 11.27
CA LEU A 293 1.26 35.30 9.85
C LEU A 293 2.73 35.56 9.47
N GLN A 294 3.50 36.22 10.32
CA GLN A 294 4.92 36.45 10.09
C GLN A 294 5.71 35.14 10.11
N GLN A 295 5.38 34.21 11.01
CA GLN A 295 6.01 32.87 11.01
C GLN A 295 5.74 32.09 9.71
N ILE A 296 4.54 32.22 9.14
CA ILE A 296 4.20 31.62 7.84
C ILE A 296 5.06 32.22 6.72
N LYS A 297 5.16 33.55 6.68
CA LYS A 297 5.96 34.29 5.70
C LYS A 297 7.44 33.94 5.82
N ASP A 298 7.97 33.86 7.04
CA ASP A 298 9.37 33.50 7.30
C ASP A 298 9.66 32.07 6.85
N TYR A 299 8.75 31.12 7.13
CA TYR A 299 8.89 29.75 6.65
C TYR A 299 8.81 29.64 5.12
N ALA A 300 7.88 30.36 4.48
CA ALA A 300 7.76 30.40 3.03
C ALA A 300 9.03 30.97 2.37
N LYS A 301 9.60 32.04 2.95
CA LYS A 301 10.85 32.65 2.52
C LYS A 301 12.05 31.73 2.69
N GLN A 302 12.15 31.03 3.83
CA GLN A 302 13.23 30.05 4.09
C GLN A 302 13.20 28.85 3.13
N ASN A 303 12.03 28.50 2.59
CA ASN A 303 11.84 27.32 1.74
C ASN A 303 11.59 27.66 0.26
N ASN A 304 11.74 28.92 -0.17
CA ASN A 304 11.46 29.40 -1.53
C ASN A 304 10.05 29.03 -2.03
N LEU A 305 9.03 29.22 -1.18
CA LEU A 305 7.62 28.98 -1.52
C LEU A 305 6.90 30.31 -1.80
N ALA A 306 6.19 30.39 -2.93
CA ALA A 306 5.31 31.51 -3.21
C ALA A 306 4.11 31.47 -2.24
N TYR A 307 3.94 32.53 -1.44
CA TYR A 307 2.85 32.66 -0.49
C TYR A 307 2.07 33.95 -0.77
N GLU A 308 0.84 33.78 -1.26
CA GLU A 308 -0.16 34.84 -1.29
C GLU A 308 -1.20 34.51 -0.20
N PRO A 309 -1.31 35.32 0.87
CA PRO A 309 -2.30 35.09 1.91
C PRO A 309 -3.71 35.23 1.33
N ASN A 310 -4.51 34.18 1.42
CA ASN A 310 -5.91 34.22 1.00
C ASN A 310 -6.71 35.12 1.98
N PRO A 311 -7.31 36.24 1.52
CA PRO A 311 -7.96 37.22 2.40
C PRO A 311 -9.22 36.69 3.11
N HIS A 312 -9.74 35.53 2.72
CA HIS A 312 -10.93 34.91 3.31
C HIS A 312 -10.64 33.91 4.45
N VAL A 313 -9.37 33.74 4.87
CA VAL A 313 -8.94 32.69 5.83
C VAL A 313 -8.76 33.22 7.27
N VAL A 314 -9.22 34.44 7.57
CA VAL A 314 -9.23 34.98 8.93
C VAL A 314 -10.39 34.36 9.73
N GLU A 315 -10.09 33.56 10.76
CA GLU A 315 -11.12 33.18 11.74
C GLU A 315 -11.61 34.44 12.45
N SER A 316 -12.85 34.86 12.18
CA SER A 316 -13.52 35.92 12.94
C SER A 316 -13.53 35.54 14.42
N PHE A 317 -13.00 36.44 15.25
CA PHE A 317 -13.06 36.38 16.71
C PHE A 317 -14.52 36.28 17.20
N GLU A 318 -15.09 35.09 17.28
CA GLU A 318 -16.27 34.83 18.11
C GLU A 318 -15.87 33.98 19.31
N ASN A 319 -15.67 34.67 20.43
CA ASN A 319 -15.64 34.10 21.77
C ASN A 319 -16.93 33.30 22.03
N LYS A 320 -16.93 32.00 21.71
CA LYS A 320 -17.86 31.07 22.37
C LYS A 320 -17.19 30.54 23.64
N PRO A 321 -17.88 30.60 24.80
CA PRO A 321 -17.31 30.14 26.06
C PRO A 321 -16.91 28.68 25.91
N ARG A 322 -15.65 28.37 26.22
CA ARG A 322 -15.21 27.00 26.50
C ARG A 322 -16.10 26.46 27.62
N MET A 323 -17.12 25.68 27.27
CA MET A 323 -17.71 24.76 28.23
C MET A 323 -16.59 23.82 28.66
N ALA A 324 -16.16 23.97 29.90
CA ALA A 324 -15.30 23.02 30.57
C ALA A 324 -16.01 21.65 30.60
N PHE A 325 -15.70 20.80 29.62
CA PHE A 325 -16.00 19.39 29.71
C PHE A 325 -15.21 18.84 30.89
N ARG A 326 -15.92 18.58 32.00
CA ARG A 326 -15.43 17.77 33.11
C ARG A 326 -14.85 16.49 32.54
N ALA A 327 -13.55 16.29 32.71
CA ALA A 327 -12.94 14.97 32.60
C ALA A 327 -13.67 14.05 33.59
N ARG A 328 -14.53 13.16 33.07
CA ARG A 328 -14.98 12.01 33.83
C ARG A 328 -13.78 11.08 33.95
N SER A 329 -13.16 11.08 35.12
CA SER A 329 -12.39 9.94 35.60
C SER A 329 -13.31 8.72 35.60
N GLY A 330 -13.15 7.86 34.60
CA GLY A 330 -13.79 6.55 34.51
C GLY A 330 -12.69 5.51 34.40
N SER A 331 -12.40 4.90 35.53
CA SER A 331 -11.57 3.70 35.69
C SER A 331 -11.93 2.62 34.66
N ILE A 332 -11.04 2.41 33.68
CA ILE A 332 -10.99 1.18 32.89
C ILE A 332 -9.90 0.32 33.52
N GLY A 333 -10.30 -0.57 34.41
CA GLY A 333 -9.50 -1.73 34.79
C GLY A 333 -9.37 -2.63 33.57
N LEU A 334 -8.22 -2.56 32.91
CA LEU A 334 -7.81 -3.48 31.86
C LEU A 334 -7.54 -4.86 32.48
N MET A 335 -8.49 -5.78 32.36
CA MET A 335 -8.17 -7.21 32.33
C MET A 335 -7.92 -7.61 30.87
N LEU A 336 -6.65 -7.61 30.49
CA LEU A 336 -6.17 -8.19 29.23
C LEU A 336 -6.01 -9.71 29.40
N PRO A 337 -6.38 -10.54 28.41
CA PRO A 337 -5.88 -11.91 28.31
C PRO A 337 -4.40 -11.87 27.92
N SER A 338 -3.62 -12.69 28.60
CA SER A 338 -2.16 -12.73 28.54
C SER A 338 -1.56 -13.05 27.17
N THR A 339 -0.56 -12.26 26.76
CA THR A 339 0.52 -12.70 25.88
C THR A 339 1.81 -12.84 26.69
N THR A 340 2.38 -14.04 26.65
CA THR A 340 3.68 -14.42 27.21
C THR A 340 4.82 -13.82 26.38
N GLY A 341 5.81 -13.24 27.06
CA GLY A 341 7.05 -12.77 26.45
C GLY A 341 7.94 -12.05 27.47
N GLY A 342 8.55 -12.81 28.38
CA GLY A 342 9.59 -12.32 29.27
C GLY A 342 10.97 -12.49 28.64
N ALA A 343 11.72 -11.40 28.49
CA ALA A 343 13.17 -11.40 28.46
C ALA A 343 13.68 -10.04 28.98
N ASN A 344 14.52 -10.12 30.02
CA ASN A 344 15.11 -9.04 30.80
C ASN A 344 16.08 -8.18 29.99
N ILE A 345 16.07 -6.84 30.17
CA ILE A 345 17.28 -5.99 30.26
C ILE A 345 17.00 -4.80 31.22
N PRO A 346 17.92 -4.40 32.12
CA PRO A 346 17.65 -3.48 33.23
C PRO A 346 17.88 -1.99 32.91
N ALA A 347 17.20 -1.14 33.67
CA ALA A 347 17.35 0.31 33.69
C ALA A 347 18.60 0.77 34.47
N ALA A 348 19.31 1.78 33.95
CA ALA A 348 20.15 2.67 34.76
C ALA A 348 20.45 4.03 34.06
N ARG A 349 20.03 5.11 34.74
CA ARG A 349 20.73 6.42 34.96
C ARG A 349 20.86 7.40 33.77
N LEU A 350 20.19 8.56 33.80
CA LEU A 350 20.48 9.85 34.50
C LEU A 350 21.40 10.82 33.71
N ASN A 351 20.78 11.94 33.28
CA ASN A 351 21.23 13.34 33.18
C ASN A 351 22.72 13.73 33.13
N THR A 352 23.07 14.68 32.25
CA THR A 352 23.53 16.09 32.54
C THR A 352 24.18 16.72 31.28
N SER A 353 23.60 17.78 30.70
CA SER A 353 24.05 19.21 30.69
C SER A 353 25.56 19.44 30.49
N SER A 354 26.04 20.25 29.53
CA SER A 354 26.01 21.73 29.63
C SER A 354 26.75 22.43 28.46
N SER A 355 26.46 23.73 28.35
CA SER A 355 26.80 24.77 27.37
C SER A 355 28.08 25.59 27.63
N LYS A 356 28.56 26.33 26.60
CA LYS A 356 29.21 27.69 26.54
C LYS A 356 30.49 27.69 25.67
N ALA A 357 31.02 28.71 24.99
CA ALA A 357 30.62 30.01 24.39
C ALA A 357 31.90 30.91 24.29
N GLY A 358 32.40 31.20 23.07
CA GLY A 358 33.27 32.34 22.61
C GLY A 358 34.64 32.61 23.27
N PRO A 359 35.45 33.62 22.82
CA PRO A 359 35.50 34.39 21.55
C PRO A 359 36.95 34.79 21.07
N LEU A 360 37.04 35.65 20.02
CA LEU A 360 38.10 36.66 19.66
C LEU A 360 39.04 36.45 18.44
N LYS A 361 38.89 37.36 17.45
CA LYS A 361 39.88 37.93 16.49
C LYS A 361 40.51 39.21 17.11
N PRO A 362 41.55 39.93 16.60
CA PRO A 362 42.08 40.11 15.21
C PRO A 362 43.66 40.28 15.14
N PRO A 363 44.32 41.10 14.28
CA PRO A 363 44.46 41.18 12.80
C PRO A 363 45.95 41.18 12.28
N THR A 364 46.21 41.00 10.97
CA THR A 364 46.92 41.97 10.06
C THR A 364 47.28 41.37 8.68
N ARG A 365 47.30 42.26 7.67
CA ARG A 365 47.49 42.09 6.22
C ARG A 365 48.96 41.83 5.79
N SER A 366 49.14 41.14 4.67
CA SER A 366 50.01 41.57 3.56
C SER A 366 49.65 40.83 2.25
N ASP A 367 49.73 41.57 1.14
CA ASP A 367 49.24 41.26 -0.22
C ASP A 367 49.90 40.08 -0.94
N GLY A 368 49.19 39.48 -1.91
CA GLY A 368 49.75 38.50 -2.83
C GLY A 368 48.78 37.76 -3.78
N TRP A 369 48.31 38.42 -4.84
CA TRP A 369 47.91 37.86 -6.15
C TRP A 369 46.64 36.97 -6.29
N LYS A 370 45.64 37.62 -6.91
CA LYS A 370 44.47 37.18 -7.71
C LYS A 370 44.28 35.67 -7.99
N ARG A 371 43.15 35.13 -7.51
CA ARG A 371 42.37 34.05 -8.16
C ARG A 371 40.90 34.46 -8.26
N SER A 372 40.27 34.12 -9.39
CA SER A 372 38.88 34.44 -9.77
C SER A 372 37.82 33.93 -8.78
N PRO A 373 36.66 34.60 -8.65
CA PRO A 373 35.66 34.28 -7.64
C PRO A 373 34.86 33.02 -8.00
N SER A 374 34.83 32.07 -7.08
CA SER A 374 33.84 31.00 -7.04
C SER A 374 32.50 31.59 -6.59
N ILE A 375 31.58 31.80 -7.52
CA ILE A 375 30.19 32.15 -7.20
C ILE A 375 29.46 30.84 -6.86
N GLU A 376 28.86 30.82 -5.68
CA GLU A 376 27.94 29.79 -5.19
C GLU A 376 26.76 29.63 -6.16
N LEU A 377 26.66 28.46 -6.79
CA LEU A 377 25.52 28.08 -7.61
C LEU A 377 24.36 27.66 -6.69
N GLU A 378 23.45 28.60 -6.42
CA GLU A 378 22.10 28.23 -5.98
C GLU A 378 21.44 27.39 -7.08
N LYS A 379 21.10 26.15 -6.74
CA LYS A 379 20.37 25.22 -7.59
C LYS A 379 18.96 25.77 -7.86
N ASN A 380 18.78 26.41 -9.00
CA ASN A 380 17.46 26.69 -9.56
C ASN A 380 16.72 25.36 -9.83
N LYS A 381 15.73 25.06 -8.99
CA LYS A 381 14.72 24.02 -9.23
C LYS A 381 13.77 24.53 -10.31
N GLY A 382 13.51 23.68 -11.31
CA GLY A 382 12.77 24.02 -12.53
C GLY A 382 11.45 24.76 -12.28
N SER A 383 11.44 26.02 -12.70
CA SER A 383 10.22 26.75 -13.04
C SER A 383 9.83 26.34 -14.46
N ASN A 384 8.59 25.88 -14.61
CA ASN A 384 7.95 25.63 -15.91
C ASN A 384 7.42 26.96 -16.49
N ASP A 385 8.18 28.04 -16.35
CA ASP A 385 7.76 29.35 -16.83
C ASP A 385 8.13 29.49 -18.31
N ASN A 386 7.14 29.82 -19.13
CA ASN A 386 7.31 29.94 -20.58
C ASN A 386 8.16 31.19 -20.89
N TYR A 387 9.37 31.01 -21.44
CA TYR A 387 10.32 32.10 -21.68
C TYR A 387 9.76 33.23 -22.57
N SER A 388 8.82 32.92 -23.45
CA SER A 388 8.07 33.88 -24.28
C SER A 388 7.26 34.91 -23.46
N ILE A 389 6.86 34.57 -22.22
CA ILE A 389 6.13 35.48 -21.32
C ILE A 389 7.11 36.37 -20.54
N ILE A 390 8.28 35.83 -20.19
CA ILE A 390 9.31 36.54 -19.41
C ILE A 390 9.99 37.61 -20.28
N ALA A 391 10.40 37.22 -21.48
CA ALA A 391 10.98 38.10 -22.50
C ALA A 391 9.97 38.31 -23.64
N ASP A 392 8.87 39.01 -23.34
CA ASP A 392 7.78 39.27 -24.28
C ASP A 392 8.06 40.40 -25.30
N GLY A 393 9.20 41.07 -25.21
CA GLY A 393 9.57 42.20 -26.06
C GLY A 393 8.74 43.48 -25.82
N LYS A 394 7.91 43.53 -24.77
CA LYS A 394 7.01 44.66 -24.49
C LYS A 394 7.55 45.54 -23.38
N ALA A 395 8.46 46.44 -23.71
CA ALA A 395 8.87 47.54 -22.84
C ALA A 395 9.40 48.72 -23.67
N ASP A 396 8.84 49.92 -23.45
CA ASP A 396 9.26 51.15 -24.13
C ASP A 396 10.64 51.65 -23.65
N ASN A 397 11.16 51.10 -22.54
CA ASN A 397 12.45 51.44 -21.95
C ASN A 397 13.36 50.19 -21.81
N PRO A 398 14.50 50.14 -22.52
CA PRO A 398 15.45 49.03 -22.46
C PRO A 398 16.01 48.74 -21.05
N ALA A 399 16.22 49.77 -20.22
CA ALA A 399 16.75 49.58 -18.88
C ALA A 399 15.75 48.87 -17.95
N ALA A 400 14.46 49.19 -18.07
CA ALA A 400 13.40 48.52 -17.32
C ALA A 400 13.21 47.06 -17.78
N TYR A 401 13.40 46.81 -19.08
CA TYR A 401 13.39 45.45 -19.63
C TYR A 401 14.58 44.62 -19.12
N ALA A 402 15.78 45.20 -19.12
CA ALA A 402 16.98 44.56 -18.55
C ALA A 402 16.81 44.24 -17.06
N GLU A 403 16.29 45.16 -16.25
CA GLU A 403 16.05 44.93 -14.82
C GLU A 403 15.05 43.77 -14.58
N ARG A 404 14.02 43.67 -15.42
CA ARG A 404 13.05 42.57 -15.38
C ARG A 404 13.69 41.22 -15.70
N LEU A 405 14.64 41.20 -16.65
CA LEU A 405 15.36 40.00 -17.08
C LEU A 405 16.59 39.68 -16.20
N HIS A 406 17.06 40.61 -15.36
CA HIS A 406 18.26 40.48 -14.52
C HIS A 406 18.24 39.23 -13.63
N LYS A 407 17.07 38.82 -13.13
CA LYS A 407 16.91 37.59 -12.31
C LYS A 407 17.24 36.30 -13.09
N PHE A 408 17.17 36.36 -14.41
CA PHE A 408 17.45 35.25 -15.32
C PHE A 408 18.76 35.42 -16.10
N ARG A 409 19.62 36.39 -15.74
CA ARG A 409 20.90 36.67 -16.43
C ARG A 409 21.85 35.47 -16.54
N ASN A 410 21.63 34.43 -15.73
CA ASN A 410 22.41 33.18 -15.75
C ASN A 410 21.75 32.04 -16.57
N SER A 411 20.49 32.20 -17.01
CA SER A 411 19.84 31.26 -17.94
C SER A 411 20.45 31.44 -19.32
N LYS A 412 20.80 30.34 -19.98
CA LYS A 412 21.40 30.39 -21.33
C LYS A 412 20.45 30.97 -22.36
N GLU A 413 19.14 30.81 -22.14
CA GLU A 413 18.06 31.16 -23.03
C GLU A 413 17.71 32.67 -22.96
N ILE A 414 17.75 33.26 -21.77
CA ILE A 414 17.38 34.67 -21.53
C ILE A 414 18.60 35.60 -21.53
N ARG A 415 19.78 35.11 -21.15
CA ARG A 415 21.00 35.93 -21.06
C ARG A 415 21.31 36.75 -22.32
N PRO A 416 21.22 36.20 -23.55
CA PRO A 416 21.40 36.98 -24.78
C PRO A 416 20.48 38.21 -24.89
N ILE A 417 19.22 38.05 -24.51
CA ILE A 417 18.18 39.08 -24.59
C ILE A 417 18.39 40.14 -23.51
N TYR A 418 18.81 39.70 -22.32
CA TYR A 418 19.23 40.58 -21.23
C TYR A 418 20.45 41.42 -21.63
N ASP A 419 21.50 40.79 -22.19
CA ASP A 419 22.73 41.47 -22.61
C ASP A 419 22.43 42.49 -23.73
N LEU A 420 21.51 42.19 -24.65
CA LEU A 420 21.01 43.14 -25.67
C LEU A 420 20.33 44.36 -25.07
N ALA A 421 19.49 44.17 -24.05
CA ALA A 421 18.77 45.25 -23.40
C ALA A 421 19.67 46.10 -22.49
N GLU A 422 20.58 45.48 -21.74
CA GLU A 422 21.49 46.16 -20.81
C GLU A 422 22.63 46.86 -21.55
N THR A 423 23.32 46.17 -22.46
CA THR A 423 24.56 46.66 -23.07
C THR A 423 24.30 47.48 -24.31
N TYR A 424 23.33 47.08 -25.13
CA TYR A 424 23.08 47.67 -26.44
C TYR A 424 21.78 48.48 -26.52
N ALA A 425 21.02 48.55 -25.44
CA ALA A 425 19.73 49.23 -25.36
C ALA A 425 18.70 48.74 -26.41
N ILE A 426 18.74 47.44 -26.76
CA ILE A 426 17.83 46.81 -27.72
C ILE A 426 16.86 45.89 -26.98
N VAL A 427 15.56 46.08 -27.22
CA VAL A 427 14.50 45.21 -26.70
C VAL A 427 14.06 44.25 -27.81
N VAL A 428 14.09 42.95 -27.52
CA VAL A 428 13.62 41.89 -28.42
C VAL A 428 12.84 40.84 -27.62
N SER A 429 11.82 40.24 -28.22
CA SER A 429 11.10 39.13 -27.61
C SER A 429 11.89 37.82 -27.72
N TYR A 430 11.60 36.86 -26.86
CA TYR A 430 12.20 35.53 -26.90
C TYR A 430 11.89 34.83 -28.22
N ASP A 431 10.63 34.89 -28.67
CA ASP A 431 10.20 34.24 -29.90
C ASP A 431 10.90 34.86 -31.12
N ASP A 432 10.98 36.18 -31.19
CA ASP A 432 11.71 36.88 -32.27
C ASP A 432 13.21 36.59 -32.22
N PHE A 433 13.80 36.48 -31.01
CA PHE A 433 15.22 36.17 -30.85
C PHE A 433 15.58 34.74 -31.26
N GLN A 434 14.66 33.78 -31.15
CA GLN A 434 14.90 32.41 -31.65
C GLN A 434 15.03 32.37 -33.18
N GLU A 435 14.45 33.33 -33.91
CA GLU A 435 14.58 33.39 -35.36
C GLU A 435 15.97 33.85 -35.81
N THR A 436 16.66 33.03 -36.61
CA THR A 436 17.97 33.36 -37.17
C THR A 436 17.95 34.64 -38.01
N SER A 437 16.87 34.87 -38.79
CA SER A 437 16.68 36.09 -39.59
C SER A 437 16.68 37.36 -38.75
N THR A 438 16.06 37.33 -37.57
CA THR A 438 16.03 38.46 -36.63
C THR A 438 17.39 38.69 -36.00
N ARG A 439 18.08 37.63 -35.57
CA ARG A 439 19.45 37.74 -35.03
C ARG A 439 20.43 38.31 -36.05
N ILE A 440 20.28 37.95 -37.33
CA ILE A 440 21.09 38.53 -38.42
C ILE A 440 20.78 40.02 -38.64
N LYS A 441 19.51 40.44 -38.56
CA LYS A 441 19.16 41.88 -38.63
C LYS A 441 19.76 42.66 -37.46
N LEU A 442 19.73 42.09 -36.26
CA LEU A 442 20.36 42.67 -35.07
C LEU A 442 21.87 42.77 -35.22
N PHE A 443 22.51 41.77 -35.83
CA PHE A 443 23.93 41.81 -36.16
C PHE A 443 24.26 43.00 -37.07
N ASP A 444 23.51 43.21 -38.16
CA ASP A 444 23.71 44.34 -39.07
C ASP A 444 23.55 45.70 -38.36
N GLN A 445 22.57 45.79 -37.44
CA GLN A 445 22.30 46.98 -36.65
C GLN A 445 23.45 47.28 -35.67
N LEU A 446 23.90 46.28 -34.92
CA LEU A 446 24.96 46.43 -33.92
C LEU A 446 26.31 46.74 -34.56
N ILE A 447 26.65 46.09 -35.67
CA ILE A 447 27.88 46.40 -36.41
C ILE A 447 27.85 47.83 -36.97
N LYS A 448 26.68 48.32 -37.41
CA LYS A 448 26.53 49.71 -37.85
C LYS A 448 26.69 50.71 -36.70
N GLN A 449 26.31 50.33 -35.48
CA GLN A 449 26.35 51.18 -34.29
C GLN A 449 27.75 51.21 -33.65
N ASP A 450 28.36 50.05 -33.45
CA ASP A 450 29.56 49.88 -32.62
C ASP A 450 30.83 49.53 -33.41
N GLY A 451 30.72 49.37 -34.74
CA GLY A 451 31.84 49.05 -35.63
C GLY A 451 32.36 47.60 -35.51
N TRP A 452 33.45 47.32 -36.21
CA TRP A 452 34.01 45.96 -36.36
C TRP A 452 34.82 45.46 -35.16
N ASP A 453 35.19 46.34 -34.23
CA ASP A 453 36.01 45.96 -33.07
C ASP A 453 35.28 45.01 -32.13
N ASN A 454 33.96 45.22 -31.98
CA ASN A 454 33.07 44.41 -31.14
C ASN A 454 32.50 43.17 -31.83
N PHE A 455 32.94 42.85 -33.06
CA PHE A 455 32.41 41.74 -33.86
C PHE A 455 32.27 40.42 -33.09
N THR A 456 33.33 40.00 -32.39
CA THR A 456 33.31 38.73 -31.64
C THR A 456 32.31 38.75 -30.49
N THR A 457 32.23 39.88 -29.76
CA THR A 457 31.28 40.08 -28.67
C THR A 457 29.84 40.06 -29.18
N ILE A 458 29.57 40.75 -30.28
CA ILE A 458 28.24 40.80 -30.91
C ILE A 458 27.80 39.41 -31.36
N CYS A 459 28.66 38.64 -32.04
CA CYS A 459 28.36 37.28 -32.46
C CYS A 459 28.07 36.34 -31.27
N GLN A 460 28.81 36.50 -30.16
CA GLN A 460 28.60 35.72 -28.93
C GLN A 460 27.28 36.07 -28.26
N VAL A 461 26.97 37.35 -28.10
CA VAL A 461 25.71 37.83 -27.51
C VAL A 461 24.53 37.36 -28.35
N LEU A 462 24.60 37.49 -29.67
CA LEU A 462 23.53 37.06 -30.57
C LEU A 462 23.47 35.54 -30.75
N THR A 463 24.44 34.77 -30.26
CA THR A 463 24.50 33.30 -30.42
C THR A 463 24.39 32.83 -31.89
N ILE A 464 24.90 33.64 -32.83
CA ILE A 464 24.84 33.34 -34.27
C ILE A 464 25.84 32.22 -34.57
N GLN A 465 25.38 31.17 -35.24
CA GLN A 465 26.29 30.12 -35.71
C GLN A 465 27.17 30.68 -36.84
N PRO A 466 28.48 30.37 -36.86
CA PRO A 466 29.37 30.85 -37.91
C PRO A 466 28.87 30.54 -39.33
N SER A 467 28.17 29.43 -39.54
CA SER A 467 27.60 29.06 -40.85
C SER A 467 26.56 30.05 -41.34
N ASP A 468 25.64 30.45 -40.46
CA ASP A 468 24.55 31.38 -40.76
C ASP A 468 25.12 32.77 -41.02
N LEU A 469 26.18 33.13 -40.28
CA LEU A 469 26.93 34.37 -40.49
C LEU A 469 27.63 34.37 -41.84
N PHE A 470 28.33 33.30 -42.22
CA PHE A 470 28.99 33.22 -43.53
C PHE A 470 27.99 33.23 -44.68
N GLU A 471 26.82 32.63 -44.53
CA GLU A 471 25.75 32.69 -45.55
C GLU A 471 25.27 34.13 -45.75
N HIS A 472 25.04 34.87 -44.67
CA HIS A 472 24.65 36.29 -44.72
C HIS A 472 25.74 37.19 -45.32
N LEU A 473 27.00 37.00 -44.89
CA LEU A 473 28.13 37.78 -45.42
C LEU A 473 28.37 37.53 -46.91
N ASN A 474 28.14 36.30 -47.38
CA ASN A 474 28.29 35.94 -48.79
C ASN A 474 27.17 36.44 -49.69
N THR A 475 26.06 36.93 -49.14
CA THR A 475 24.87 37.37 -49.90
C THR A 475 24.73 38.89 -49.97
N THR A 476 25.59 39.64 -49.26
CA THR A 476 25.45 41.09 -49.12
C THR A 476 26.70 41.85 -49.56
N ASP A 477 26.60 42.62 -50.65
CA ASP A 477 27.73 43.37 -51.24
C ASP A 477 28.40 44.37 -50.28
N LYS A 478 27.65 44.86 -49.29
CA LYS A 478 28.09 45.83 -48.28
C LYS A 478 29.32 45.36 -47.48
N TYR A 479 29.46 44.06 -47.25
CA TYR A 479 30.52 43.53 -46.38
C TYR A 479 31.83 43.28 -47.11
N PHE A 480 31.81 43.08 -48.42
CA PHE A 480 33.04 42.93 -49.22
C PHE A 480 33.86 44.21 -49.33
N ASN A 481 33.28 45.39 -49.07
CA ASN A 481 34.03 46.66 -49.09
C ASN A 481 34.77 46.96 -47.78
N CYS A 482 34.48 46.22 -46.70
CA CYS A 482 35.06 46.43 -45.35
C CYS A 482 36.06 45.32 -44.96
N GLY A 483 36.58 44.59 -45.94
CA GLY A 483 37.28 43.35 -45.66
C GLY A 483 38.59 43.43 -44.90
N LYS A 484 39.30 44.56 -44.99
CA LYS A 484 40.51 44.78 -44.18
C LYS A 484 40.20 44.64 -42.68
N ASP A 485 39.03 45.11 -42.25
CA ASP A 485 38.58 45.08 -40.86
C ASP A 485 37.90 43.75 -40.49
N ILE A 486 37.14 43.17 -41.44
CA ILE A 486 36.36 41.95 -41.24
C ILE A 486 37.23 40.68 -41.30
N LEU A 487 38.15 40.59 -42.25
CA LEU A 487 38.87 39.34 -42.57
C LEU A 487 39.63 38.75 -41.37
N PRO A 488 40.38 39.55 -40.57
CA PRO A 488 41.03 39.04 -39.36
C PRO A 488 40.04 38.50 -38.32
N LYS A 489 38.83 39.09 -38.26
CA LYS A 489 37.78 38.66 -37.32
C LYS A 489 37.11 37.36 -37.79
N LEU A 490 36.91 37.20 -39.10
CA LEU A 490 36.40 35.96 -39.68
C LEU A 490 37.35 34.79 -39.47
N LEU A 491 38.67 35.02 -39.62
CA LEU A 491 39.66 33.96 -39.37
C LEU A 491 39.58 33.35 -37.97
N ASN A 492 39.21 34.15 -36.96
CA ASN A 492 39.06 33.69 -35.57
C ASN A 492 37.85 32.77 -35.35
N ILE A 493 36.84 32.84 -36.22
CA ILE A 493 35.63 32.01 -36.14
C ILE A 493 35.61 30.90 -37.20
N THR A 494 36.57 30.91 -38.14
CA THR A 494 36.72 29.88 -39.15
C THR A 494 37.28 28.59 -38.55
N ASP A 495 36.54 27.51 -38.73
CA ASP A 495 36.89 26.15 -38.34
C ASP A 495 36.71 25.20 -39.54
N ARG A 496 36.95 23.90 -39.33
CA ARG A 496 36.85 22.90 -40.41
C ARG A 496 35.43 22.67 -40.95
N TRP A 497 34.39 23.06 -40.20
CA TRP A 497 32.99 22.84 -40.60
C TRP A 497 32.46 23.99 -41.45
N ASN A 498 33.03 25.20 -41.31
CA ASN A 498 32.63 26.39 -42.06
C ASN A 498 33.70 26.88 -43.07
N SER A 499 34.86 26.21 -43.15
CA SER A 499 35.98 26.64 -43.98
C SER A 499 35.62 26.81 -45.47
N SER A 500 34.74 25.98 -46.03
CA SER A 500 34.31 26.10 -47.43
C SER A 500 33.51 27.37 -47.69
N GLN A 501 32.67 27.79 -46.74
CA GLN A 501 31.91 29.04 -46.84
C GLN A 501 32.83 30.26 -46.68
N PHE A 502 33.89 30.14 -45.86
CA PHE A 502 34.93 31.15 -45.79
C PHE A 502 35.76 31.25 -47.08
N ILE A 503 36.11 30.12 -47.72
CA ILE A 503 36.78 30.15 -49.04
C ILE A 503 35.89 30.86 -50.08
N LYS A 504 34.59 30.54 -50.10
CA LYS A 504 33.63 31.23 -50.99
C LYS A 504 33.59 32.74 -50.74
N TYR A 505 33.64 33.14 -49.47
CA TYR A 505 33.74 34.55 -49.08
C TYR A 505 35.04 35.16 -49.59
N LEU A 506 36.18 34.49 -49.40
CA LEU A 506 37.46 34.90 -49.95
C LEU A 506 37.35 35.09 -51.48
N ASP A 507 36.95 34.09 -52.24
CA ASP A 507 36.90 34.19 -53.72
C ASP A 507 36.06 35.37 -54.21
N THR A 508 34.93 35.64 -53.54
CA THR A 508 34.06 36.78 -53.85
C THR A 508 34.70 38.11 -53.46
N ALA A 509 35.41 38.13 -52.32
CA ALA A 509 36.01 39.33 -51.78
C ALA A 509 37.29 39.78 -52.51
N VAL A 510 38.03 38.88 -53.18
CA VAL A 510 39.24 39.20 -53.98
C VAL A 510 38.99 40.39 -54.90
N ASN A 511 37.89 40.36 -55.65
CA ASN A 511 37.57 41.37 -56.65
C ASN A 511 37.28 42.75 -56.04
N ASN A 512 36.79 42.79 -54.80
CA ASN A 512 36.39 44.02 -54.10
C ASN A 512 37.53 44.59 -53.24
N PHE A 513 38.38 43.75 -52.63
CA PHE A 513 39.52 44.20 -51.83
C PHE A 513 40.60 44.85 -52.68
N TRP A 514 40.85 44.28 -53.85
CA TRP A 514 41.90 44.74 -54.76
C TRP A 514 41.59 46.10 -55.39
N ALA A 515 40.31 46.46 -55.49
CA ALA A 515 39.89 47.78 -55.96
C ALA A 515 40.18 48.90 -54.93
N ASN A 516 40.36 48.55 -53.66
CA ASN A 516 40.38 49.50 -52.54
C ASN A 516 41.67 49.44 -51.70
N LEU A 517 42.62 48.54 -51.99
CA LEU A 517 43.87 48.36 -51.24
C LEU A 517 45.09 48.25 -52.17
N PRO A 518 46.28 48.73 -51.73
CA PRO A 518 47.54 48.42 -52.39
C PRO A 518 47.78 46.90 -52.46
N PHE A 519 48.33 46.41 -53.58
CA PHE A 519 48.48 44.97 -53.80
C PHE A 519 49.35 44.27 -52.75
N THR A 520 50.40 44.92 -52.27
CA THR A 520 51.26 44.34 -51.21
C THR A 520 50.48 44.05 -49.94
N GLU A 521 49.60 44.98 -49.53
CA GLU A 521 48.74 44.83 -48.36
C GLU A 521 47.65 43.77 -48.58
N PHE A 522 47.06 43.74 -49.78
CA PHE A 522 46.14 42.67 -50.18
C PHE A 522 46.81 41.29 -50.10
N ALA A 523 48.00 41.14 -50.68
CA ALA A 523 48.70 39.87 -50.76
C ALA A 523 49.14 39.37 -49.38
N GLU A 524 49.55 40.26 -48.46
CA GLU A 524 49.83 39.90 -47.07
C GLU A 524 48.57 39.40 -46.33
N LEU A 525 47.45 40.12 -46.45
CA LEU A 525 46.17 39.72 -45.87
C LEU A 525 45.68 38.38 -46.45
N TRP A 526 45.87 38.18 -47.75
CA TRP A 526 45.45 36.97 -48.45
C TRP A 526 46.28 35.75 -48.07
N ILE A 527 47.60 35.89 -48.09
CA ILE A 527 48.52 34.81 -47.69
C ILE A 527 48.27 34.44 -46.22
N ASN A 528 48.06 35.41 -45.34
CA ASN A 528 47.71 35.14 -43.94
C ASN A 528 46.38 34.38 -43.83
N ALA A 529 45.36 34.73 -44.61
CA ALA A 529 44.09 34.02 -44.61
C ALA A 529 44.22 32.58 -45.13
N LEU A 530 44.96 32.37 -46.22
CA LEU A 530 45.21 31.04 -46.79
C LEU A 530 46.06 30.18 -45.84
N GLN A 531 47.07 30.77 -45.19
CA GLN A 531 47.91 30.09 -44.20
C GLN A 531 47.13 29.64 -42.97
N ASN A 532 46.10 30.38 -42.55
CA ASN A 532 45.27 29.99 -41.40
C ASN A 532 44.18 28.96 -41.73
N ILE A 533 43.89 28.71 -43.01
CA ILE A 533 42.76 27.86 -43.43
C ILE A 533 43.17 26.57 -44.12
N TYR A 534 44.35 26.46 -44.74
CA TYR A 534 44.72 25.27 -45.52
C TYR A 534 44.75 23.97 -44.69
N THR A 535 44.93 24.05 -43.37
CA THR A 535 44.84 22.90 -42.45
C THR A 535 43.41 22.57 -42.00
N LYS A 536 42.44 23.44 -42.29
CA LYS A 536 41.03 23.32 -41.89
C LYS A 536 40.13 22.85 -43.02
N VAL A 537 40.54 23.03 -44.27
CA VAL A 537 39.71 22.70 -45.44
C VAL A 537 39.59 21.20 -45.69
N LYS A 538 38.68 20.83 -46.59
CA LYS A 538 38.63 19.46 -47.10
C LYS A 538 39.91 19.15 -47.90
N PRO A 539 40.39 17.89 -47.89
CA PRO A 539 41.62 17.50 -48.60
C PRO A 539 41.60 17.89 -50.09
N GLU A 540 40.45 17.76 -50.74
CA GLU A 540 40.21 18.12 -52.14
C GLU A 540 40.47 19.61 -52.45
N SER A 541 40.34 20.49 -51.45
CA SER A 541 40.50 21.94 -51.59
C SER A 541 41.90 22.43 -51.21
N VAL A 542 42.76 21.55 -50.68
CA VAL A 542 44.13 21.92 -50.24
C VAL A 542 44.97 22.35 -51.43
N ASP A 543 44.89 21.62 -52.56
CA ASP A 543 45.57 21.95 -53.82
C ASP A 543 45.31 23.39 -54.24
N TYR A 544 44.03 23.75 -54.31
CA TYR A 544 43.60 25.09 -54.71
C TYR A 544 44.20 26.16 -53.81
N ILE A 545 44.18 25.96 -52.50
CA ILE A 545 44.67 26.94 -51.52
C ILE A 545 46.19 27.07 -51.55
N VAL A 546 46.88 25.93 -51.59
CA VAL A 546 48.34 25.86 -51.62
C VAL A 546 48.88 26.53 -52.87
N PHE A 547 48.31 26.22 -54.05
CA PHE A 547 48.74 26.84 -55.30
C PHE A 547 48.26 28.28 -55.46
N LEU A 548 47.06 28.63 -54.99
CA LEU A 548 46.63 30.04 -54.93
C LEU A 548 47.62 30.88 -54.12
N SER A 549 48.09 30.38 -52.98
CA SER A 549 49.11 31.08 -52.19
C SER A 549 50.40 31.31 -52.98
N ARG A 550 50.79 30.35 -53.83
CA ARG A 550 51.93 30.45 -54.73
C ARG A 550 51.71 31.50 -55.81
N VAL A 551 50.52 31.55 -56.40
CA VAL A 551 50.14 32.54 -57.41
C VAL A 551 50.16 33.95 -56.82
N VAL A 552 49.55 34.15 -55.65
CA VAL A 552 49.55 35.45 -54.95
C VAL A 552 50.97 35.88 -54.59
N ASN A 553 51.78 34.97 -54.05
CA ASN A 553 53.18 35.23 -53.72
C ASN A 553 54.02 35.54 -54.98
N THR A 554 53.71 34.92 -56.11
CA THR A 554 54.37 35.22 -57.39
C THR A 554 53.98 36.60 -57.90
N ALA A 555 52.70 36.95 -57.82
CA ALA A 555 52.20 38.25 -58.24
C ALA A 555 52.87 39.41 -57.48
N GLN A 556 53.35 39.20 -56.25
CA GLN A 556 54.09 40.23 -55.50
C GLN A 556 55.38 40.68 -56.18
N PHE A 557 55.97 39.85 -57.04
CA PHE A 557 57.18 40.19 -57.81
C PHE A 557 56.88 41.03 -59.06
N LEU A 558 55.60 41.20 -59.41
CA LEU A 558 55.18 42.00 -60.55
C LEU A 558 55.03 43.47 -60.12
N THR A 559 55.44 44.40 -60.98
CA THR A 559 55.29 45.84 -60.71
C THR A 559 54.01 46.44 -61.32
N ASP A 560 53.38 45.77 -62.28
CA ASP A 560 52.16 46.22 -62.96
C ASP A 560 50.90 45.60 -62.32
N ALA A 561 50.00 46.45 -61.81
CA ALA A 561 48.76 46.04 -61.16
C ALA A 561 47.80 45.26 -62.09
N THR A 562 47.81 45.54 -63.39
CA THR A 562 47.02 44.85 -64.41
C THR A 562 47.56 43.44 -64.64
N GLN A 563 48.89 43.27 -64.65
CA GLN A 563 49.53 41.96 -64.76
C GLN A 563 49.29 41.12 -63.50
N GLN A 564 49.42 41.71 -62.31
CA GLN A 564 49.07 41.06 -61.04
C GLN A 564 47.62 40.55 -61.09
N ARG A 565 46.67 41.40 -61.50
CA ARG A 565 45.24 41.08 -61.63
C ARG A 565 44.95 39.96 -62.60
N THR A 566 45.59 40.01 -63.76
CA THR A 566 45.41 38.99 -64.79
C THR A 566 45.90 37.63 -64.28
N LEU A 567 47.04 37.57 -63.59
CA LEU A 567 47.59 36.31 -63.09
C LEU A 567 46.65 35.60 -62.10
N ILE A 568 46.12 36.32 -61.12
CA ILE A 568 45.22 35.74 -60.11
C ILE A 568 43.87 35.35 -60.74
N ASN A 569 43.32 36.18 -61.62
CA ASN A 569 42.05 35.89 -62.31
C ASN A 569 42.16 34.66 -63.22
N GLU A 570 43.27 34.49 -63.94
CA GLU A 570 43.46 33.33 -64.80
C GLU A 570 43.61 32.04 -63.98
N TYR A 571 44.24 32.09 -62.80
CA TYR A 571 44.24 30.95 -61.88
C TYR A 571 42.82 30.62 -61.38
N GLN A 572 42.02 31.63 -61.01
CA GLN A 572 40.63 31.43 -60.59
C GLN A 572 39.73 30.88 -61.71
N LYS A 573 40.07 31.10 -62.98
CA LYS A 573 39.42 30.47 -64.14
C LYS A 573 39.83 29.01 -64.38
N GLY A 574 40.73 28.47 -63.56
CA GLY A 574 41.15 27.07 -63.60
C GLY A 574 42.43 26.79 -64.38
N ARG A 575 43.24 27.82 -64.71
CA ARG A 575 44.53 27.60 -65.38
C ARG A 575 45.56 26.93 -64.49
N THR A 576 46.39 26.07 -65.08
CA THR A 576 47.48 25.37 -64.37
C THR A 576 48.66 26.31 -64.10
N LEU A 577 49.53 25.95 -63.14
CA LEU A 577 50.74 26.74 -62.87
C LEU A 577 51.70 26.83 -64.07
N GLU A 578 51.69 25.82 -64.94
CA GLU A 578 52.46 25.81 -66.19
C GLU A 578 51.90 26.84 -67.19
N GLU A 579 50.58 26.87 -67.36
CA GLU A 579 49.91 27.86 -68.20
C GLU A 579 50.12 29.30 -67.68
N LEU A 580 50.12 29.48 -66.37
CA LEU A 580 50.43 30.78 -65.74
C LEU A 580 51.89 31.18 -65.92
N ALA A 581 52.84 30.24 -65.91
CA ALA A 581 54.24 30.51 -66.19
C ALA A 581 54.44 30.99 -67.64
N HIS A 582 53.68 30.46 -68.60
CA HIS A 582 53.65 30.96 -69.98
C HIS A 582 53.10 32.39 -70.04
N ILE A 583 51.98 32.68 -69.37
CA ILE A 583 51.42 34.04 -69.29
C ILE A 583 52.42 35.04 -68.68
N LEU A 584 53.17 34.64 -67.65
CA LEU A 584 54.23 35.47 -67.07
C LEU A 584 55.39 35.72 -68.04
N THR A 585 55.71 34.74 -68.88
CA THR A 585 56.72 34.90 -69.93
C THR A 585 56.24 35.87 -71.00
N ASP A 586 54.96 35.80 -71.37
CA ASP A 586 54.31 36.75 -72.30
C ASP A 586 54.26 38.18 -71.74
N PHE A 587 54.18 38.33 -70.41
CA PHE A 587 54.32 39.62 -69.72
C PHE A 587 55.76 40.14 -69.63
N GLY A 588 56.76 39.39 -70.12
CA GLY A 588 58.17 39.73 -70.03
C GLY A 588 58.81 39.45 -68.65
N GLN A 589 58.16 38.63 -67.81
CA GLN A 589 58.50 38.40 -66.41
C GLN A 589 59.12 37.02 -66.20
N GLU A 590 60.23 36.73 -66.88
CA GLU A 590 60.89 35.40 -66.86
C GLU A 590 61.28 34.93 -65.45
N GLN A 591 61.67 35.85 -64.56
CA GLN A 591 62.03 35.50 -63.18
C GLN A 591 60.80 35.07 -62.38
N ALA A 592 59.65 35.73 -62.56
CA ALA A 592 58.39 35.35 -61.94
C ALA A 592 57.86 34.02 -62.53
N ALA A 593 58.02 33.79 -63.83
CA ALA A 593 57.69 32.53 -64.50
C ALA A 593 58.53 31.35 -63.96
N LYS A 594 59.83 31.57 -63.71
CA LYS A 594 60.70 30.57 -63.04
C LYS A 594 60.33 30.37 -61.58
N PHE A 595 59.81 31.39 -60.90
CA PHE A 595 59.44 31.31 -59.50
C PHE A 595 58.13 30.54 -59.27
N ILE A 596 57.10 30.80 -60.09
CA ILE A 596 55.80 30.13 -59.93
C ILE A 596 55.90 28.61 -60.14
N ASN A 597 56.80 28.18 -61.02
CA ASN A 597 57.01 26.79 -61.40
C ASN A 597 58.46 26.31 -61.13
N LYS A 598 58.99 26.55 -59.92
CA LYS A 598 60.39 26.29 -59.58
C LYS A 598 60.65 24.82 -59.22
N LYS A 599 61.45 24.10 -60.02
CA LYS A 599 62.07 22.80 -59.67
C LYS A 599 63.38 23.04 -58.90
N ILE A 600 63.51 22.50 -57.69
CA ILE A 600 64.70 22.65 -56.85
C ILE A 600 65.59 21.40 -57.01
N ALA A 601 66.81 21.59 -57.52
CA ALA A 601 67.78 20.50 -57.62
C ALA A 601 68.25 20.06 -56.23
N ASN A 602 68.37 18.74 -56.01
CA ASN A 602 68.83 18.12 -54.76
C ASN A 602 67.93 18.39 -53.53
N TYR A 603 66.62 18.44 -53.72
CA TYR A 603 65.66 18.60 -52.63
C TYR A 603 65.60 17.33 -51.76
N SER A 604 66.12 17.40 -50.53
CA SER A 604 66.25 16.23 -49.64
C SER A 604 64.93 15.85 -48.96
N GLU A 605 64.80 14.59 -48.54
CA GLU A 605 63.67 14.11 -47.73
C GLU A 605 63.51 14.91 -46.43
N ALA A 606 64.62 15.24 -45.76
CA ALA A 606 64.58 16.03 -44.52
C ALA A 606 64.00 17.43 -44.76
N GLN A 607 64.41 18.07 -45.87
CA GLN A 607 63.88 19.38 -46.26
C GLN A 607 62.40 19.30 -46.65
N PHE A 608 61.97 18.25 -47.36
CA PHE A 608 60.56 18.05 -47.68
C PHE A 608 59.69 17.97 -46.42
N ILE A 609 60.13 17.19 -45.43
CA ILE A 609 59.39 17.00 -44.19
C ILE A 609 59.33 18.30 -43.38
N GLU A 610 60.45 19.03 -43.30
CA GLU A 610 60.51 20.35 -42.66
C GLU A 610 59.55 21.33 -43.35
N ASP A 611 59.63 21.45 -44.68
CA ASP A 611 58.83 22.40 -45.45
C ASP A 611 57.33 22.08 -45.39
N TYR A 612 56.94 20.80 -45.46
CA TYR A 612 55.54 20.36 -45.38
C TYR A 612 54.93 20.57 -43.99
N THR A 613 55.75 20.51 -42.93
CA THR A 613 55.28 20.68 -41.54
C THR A 613 55.46 22.10 -40.99
N SER A 614 56.09 23.01 -41.76
CA SER A 614 56.54 24.35 -41.35
C SER A 614 55.44 25.35 -40.94
N LYS A 615 54.15 25.02 -41.10
CA LYS A 615 53.00 25.94 -40.99
C LYS A 615 53.03 27.14 -41.94
N ASP A 616 54.09 27.33 -42.73
CA ASP A 616 54.18 28.35 -43.76
C ASP A 616 53.67 27.76 -45.08
N ILE A 617 52.50 28.23 -45.53
CA ILE A 617 51.87 27.75 -46.75
C ILE A 617 52.77 27.88 -47.99
N ARG A 618 53.73 28.82 -47.98
CA ARG A 618 54.70 29.00 -49.08
C ARG A 618 55.71 27.86 -49.13
N LEU A 619 56.16 27.38 -47.97
CA LEU A 619 57.04 26.22 -47.87
C LEU A 619 56.27 24.94 -48.19
N VAL A 620 55.04 24.79 -47.67
CA VAL A 620 54.14 23.66 -48.02
C VAL A 620 53.91 23.60 -49.53
N SER A 621 53.65 24.74 -50.18
CA SER A 621 53.49 24.80 -51.65
C SER A 621 54.75 24.36 -52.40
N THR A 622 55.92 24.68 -51.86
CA THR A 622 57.20 24.29 -52.44
C THR A 622 57.39 22.78 -52.31
N ALA A 623 57.14 22.21 -51.13
CA ALA A 623 57.21 20.78 -50.86
C ALA A 623 56.27 19.97 -51.77
N VAL A 624 55.01 20.38 -51.89
CA VAL A 624 54.00 19.75 -52.75
C VAL A 624 54.42 19.76 -54.21
N LEU A 625 54.91 20.90 -54.72
CA LEU A 625 55.42 20.99 -56.08
C LEU A 625 56.63 20.07 -56.31
N GLN A 626 57.55 19.97 -55.35
CA GLN A 626 58.71 19.08 -55.51
C GLN A 626 58.31 17.61 -55.59
N ILE A 627 57.31 17.16 -54.82
CA ILE A 627 56.78 15.80 -54.94
C ILE A 627 56.12 15.58 -56.32
N ARG A 628 55.36 16.55 -56.82
CA ARG A 628 54.71 16.45 -58.14
C ARG A 628 55.68 16.46 -59.32
N PHE A 629 56.83 17.14 -59.18
CA PHE A 629 57.88 17.15 -60.20
C PHE A 629 58.92 16.04 -60.06
N MET A 630 58.74 15.14 -59.09
CA MET A 630 59.64 14.02 -58.88
C MET A 630 59.40 12.95 -59.94
N GLU A 631 60.44 12.66 -60.74
CA GLU A 631 60.37 11.66 -61.81
C GLU A 631 60.34 10.23 -61.25
N ASP A 632 61.01 9.99 -60.11
CA ASP A 632 60.98 8.72 -59.39
C ASP A 632 59.76 8.64 -58.47
N LYS A 633 58.69 8.01 -58.98
CA LYS A 633 57.46 7.77 -58.21
C LYS A 633 57.70 6.95 -56.94
N GLN A 634 58.66 6.02 -56.92
CA GLN A 634 58.93 5.17 -55.75
C GLN A 634 59.63 5.96 -54.64
N ALA A 635 60.53 6.86 -55.01
CA ALA A 635 61.11 7.82 -54.07
C ALA A 635 60.03 8.73 -53.47
N ALA A 636 59.10 9.24 -54.29
CA ALA A 636 57.98 10.06 -53.82
C ALA A 636 57.08 9.31 -52.83
N VAL A 637 56.75 8.05 -53.11
CA VAL A 637 56.00 7.18 -52.19
C VAL A 637 56.73 7.00 -50.86
N THR A 638 58.04 6.74 -50.90
CA THR A 638 58.86 6.54 -49.69
C THR A 638 58.87 7.79 -48.80
N ILE A 639 59.08 8.96 -49.41
CA ILE A 639 59.09 10.25 -48.70
C ILE A 639 57.72 10.53 -48.04
N LEU A 640 56.61 10.29 -48.76
CA LEU A 640 55.26 10.49 -48.23
C LEU A 640 54.93 9.50 -47.09
N GLN A 641 55.39 8.24 -47.18
CA GLN A 641 55.24 7.26 -46.10
C GLN A 641 56.02 7.65 -44.83
N HIS A 642 57.20 8.25 -44.97
CA HIS A 642 57.98 8.77 -43.85
C HIS A 642 57.42 10.08 -43.27
N LEU A 643 56.71 10.87 -44.09
CA LEU A 643 56.05 12.11 -43.66
C LEU A 643 54.84 11.84 -42.75
N ILE A 644 53.93 10.94 -43.14
CA ILE A 644 52.65 10.71 -42.45
C ILE A 644 52.77 10.56 -40.93
N PRO A 645 53.65 9.71 -40.37
CA PRO A 645 53.78 9.56 -38.91
C PRO A 645 54.41 10.76 -38.20
N LYS A 646 55.01 11.70 -38.95
CA LYS A 646 55.60 12.94 -38.40
C LYS A 646 54.63 14.12 -38.37
N VAL A 647 53.49 14.01 -39.05
CA VAL A 647 52.40 14.98 -38.98
C VAL A 647 51.56 14.69 -37.73
N ASP A 648 51.14 15.74 -37.01
CA ASP A 648 50.25 15.60 -35.86
C ASP A 648 48.95 14.88 -36.27
N GLY A 649 48.58 13.82 -35.53
CA GLY A 649 47.39 13.01 -35.78
C GLY A 649 46.06 13.77 -35.69
N GLN A 650 46.05 15.01 -35.21
CA GLN A 650 44.87 15.90 -35.23
C GLN A 650 44.76 16.75 -36.50
N GLU A 651 45.84 16.85 -37.30
CA GLU A 651 45.88 17.61 -38.55
C GLU A 651 45.31 16.77 -39.71
N TYR A 652 44.03 16.39 -39.61
CA TYR A 652 43.37 15.46 -40.53
C TYR A 652 43.50 15.86 -41.99
N THR A 653 43.41 17.16 -42.28
CA THR A 653 43.51 17.70 -43.64
C THR A 653 44.88 17.46 -44.24
N LEU A 654 45.95 17.66 -43.48
CA LEU A 654 47.32 17.45 -43.95
C LEU A 654 47.63 15.96 -44.12
N ILE A 655 47.21 15.13 -43.17
CA ILE A 655 47.40 13.68 -43.28
C ILE A 655 46.61 13.14 -44.48
N ALA A 656 45.35 13.55 -44.63
CA ALA A 656 44.51 13.12 -45.75
C ALA A 656 45.07 13.61 -47.08
N TYR A 657 45.64 14.81 -47.12
CA TYR A 657 46.27 15.33 -48.33
C TYR A 657 47.56 14.57 -48.68
N ALA A 658 48.38 14.19 -47.71
CA ALA A 658 49.53 13.30 -47.94
C ALA A 658 49.08 11.92 -48.46
N TYR A 659 47.97 11.36 -47.94
CA TYR A 659 47.38 10.13 -48.49
C TYR A 659 46.76 10.34 -49.87
N ALA A 660 46.20 11.50 -50.18
CA ALA A 660 45.70 11.80 -51.53
C ALA A 660 46.85 11.86 -52.54
N LEU A 661 47.99 12.46 -52.19
CA LEU A 661 49.20 12.42 -53.02
C LEU A 661 49.74 10.99 -53.20
N LEU A 662 49.64 10.13 -52.18
CA LEU A 662 49.96 8.70 -52.32
C LEU A 662 48.97 7.98 -53.25
N TYR A 663 47.68 8.31 -53.16
CA TYR A 663 46.65 7.76 -54.03
C TYR A 663 46.86 8.14 -55.49
N ASP A 664 47.25 9.39 -55.78
CA ASP A 664 47.62 9.87 -57.12
C ASP A 664 48.87 9.15 -57.69
N LEU A 665 49.67 8.52 -56.82
CA LEU A 665 50.82 7.67 -57.17
C LEU A 665 50.46 6.17 -57.22
N ASP A 666 49.17 5.84 -57.30
CA ASP A 666 48.62 4.47 -57.35
C ASP A 666 48.84 3.63 -56.06
N PHE A 667 49.03 4.27 -54.89
CA PHE A 667 49.20 3.56 -53.61
C PHE A 667 47.84 3.26 -52.92
N PRO A 668 47.58 2.02 -52.45
CA PRO A 668 46.28 1.64 -51.89
C PRO A 668 46.07 2.20 -50.46
N CYS A 669 45.40 3.35 -50.36
CA CYS A 669 45.13 4.04 -49.09
C CYS A 669 43.69 4.55 -48.91
N GLN A 670 42.74 4.02 -49.69
CA GLN A 670 41.34 4.48 -49.68
C GLN A 670 40.67 4.37 -48.29
N SER A 671 40.95 3.30 -47.53
CA SER A 671 40.37 3.14 -46.19
C SER A 671 40.81 4.23 -45.21
N GLN A 672 42.07 4.67 -45.30
CA GLN A 672 42.63 5.72 -44.46
C GLN A 672 42.03 7.08 -44.83
N LEU A 673 41.86 7.34 -46.13
CA LEU A 673 41.16 8.53 -46.64
C LEU A 673 39.70 8.56 -46.16
N ASP A 674 38.97 7.45 -46.24
CA ASP A 674 37.58 7.37 -45.78
C ASP A 674 37.45 7.64 -44.26
N ILE A 675 38.38 7.14 -43.45
CA ILE A 675 38.43 7.39 -41.99
C ILE A 675 38.75 8.86 -41.72
N LEU A 676 39.76 9.43 -42.38
CA LEU A 676 40.15 10.83 -42.21
C LEU A 676 39.06 11.80 -42.66
N ASN A 677 38.36 11.49 -43.76
CA ASN A 677 37.22 12.26 -44.22
C ASN A 677 36.07 12.22 -43.20
N LYS A 678 35.79 11.06 -42.60
CA LYS A 678 34.79 10.93 -41.53
C LYS A 678 35.22 11.62 -40.24
N LEU A 679 36.51 11.65 -39.91
CA LEU A 679 37.07 12.40 -38.78
C LEU A 679 37.01 13.91 -39.00
N HIS A 680 37.24 14.36 -40.24
CA HIS A 680 37.12 15.76 -40.65
C HIS A 680 35.67 16.24 -40.59
N SER A 681 34.73 15.47 -41.16
CA SER A 681 33.30 15.80 -41.20
C SER A 681 32.52 15.42 -39.94
N GLY A 682 33.16 14.74 -38.98
CA GLY A 682 32.52 14.13 -37.80
C GLY A 682 32.18 15.11 -36.68
N ALA A 683 31.88 14.57 -35.49
CA ALA A 683 31.57 15.36 -34.29
C ALA A 683 32.68 16.37 -33.93
N LYS A 684 32.35 17.40 -33.14
CA LYS A 684 33.30 18.39 -32.58
C LYS A 684 34.22 17.78 -31.51
N VAL A 685 34.86 16.67 -31.82
CA VAL A 685 35.86 15.99 -30.97
C VAL A 685 37.10 15.74 -31.81
N PHE A 686 38.25 16.08 -31.24
CA PHE A 686 39.55 15.75 -31.82
C PHE A 686 39.94 14.35 -31.35
N VAL A 687 39.92 13.40 -32.28
CA VAL A 687 40.41 12.03 -32.10
C VAL A 687 41.75 11.91 -32.84
N ASN A 688 42.84 11.62 -32.14
CA ASN A 688 44.14 11.47 -32.81
C ASN A 688 44.09 10.30 -33.80
N PHE A 689 44.36 10.56 -35.08
CA PHE A 689 44.29 9.54 -36.14
C PHE A 689 45.29 8.39 -35.90
N HIS A 690 46.51 8.70 -35.48
CA HIS A 690 47.54 7.68 -35.26
C HIS A 690 47.17 6.76 -34.09
N GLU A 691 46.62 7.32 -33.01
CA GLU A 691 46.10 6.55 -31.86
C GLU A 691 44.86 5.73 -32.23
N LEU A 692 44.00 6.27 -33.11
CA LEU A 692 42.83 5.57 -33.60
C LEU A 692 43.21 4.34 -34.43
N ILE A 693 44.20 4.46 -35.31
CA ILE A 693 44.71 3.33 -36.10
C ILE A 693 45.40 2.28 -35.22
N ALA A 694 46.11 2.71 -34.17
CA ALA A 694 46.80 1.80 -33.25
C ALA A 694 45.85 1.06 -32.29
N ASN A 695 44.92 1.77 -31.65
CA ASN A 695 44.00 1.23 -30.64
C ASN A 695 42.54 1.69 -30.86
N PRO A 696 41.86 1.15 -31.89
CA PRO A 696 40.59 1.71 -32.36
C PRO A 696 39.48 1.79 -31.29
N LEU A 697 39.29 0.72 -30.50
CA LEU A 697 38.19 0.66 -29.53
C LEU A 697 38.43 1.58 -28.32
N GLU A 698 39.62 1.56 -27.74
CA GLU A 698 39.96 2.35 -26.55
C GLU A 698 39.93 3.85 -26.86
N THR A 699 40.52 4.24 -27.99
CA THR A 699 40.54 5.62 -28.46
C THR A 699 39.13 6.14 -28.71
N LEU A 700 38.24 5.34 -29.34
CA LEU A 700 36.85 5.72 -29.51
C LEU A 700 36.08 5.75 -28.19
N GLN A 701 36.29 4.82 -27.26
CA GLN A 701 35.64 4.85 -25.94
C GLN A 701 36.04 6.09 -25.13
N ALA A 702 37.31 6.51 -25.19
CA ALA A 702 37.80 7.72 -24.54
C ALA A 702 37.14 8.99 -25.13
N ALA A 703 36.94 9.01 -26.45
CA ALA A 703 36.34 10.13 -27.18
C ALA A 703 34.80 10.19 -27.12
N THR A 704 34.14 9.09 -26.73
CA THR A 704 32.67 9.00 -26.74
C THR A 704 32.04 9.47 -25.44
N ASN A 705 31.10 10.40 -25.52
CA ASN A 705 30.21 10.84 -24.44
C ASN A 705 28.75 10.95 -24.95
N THR A 706 27.86 11.51 -24.13
CA THR A 706 26.43 11.66 -24.46
C THR A 706 26.16 12.49 -25.72
N ASP A 707 27.03 13.48 -26.00
CA ASP A 707 26.86 14.47 -27.07
C ASP A 707 27.58 14.04 -28.36
N THR A 708 28.61 13.20 -28.23
CA THR A 708 29.54 12.89 -29.33
C THR A 708 29.28 11.53 -29.99
N ILE A 709 28.50 10.66 -29.34
CA ILE A 709 28.23 9.29 -29.81
C ILE A 709 27.67 9.24 -31.23
N GLN A 710 26.75 10.13 -31.60
CA GLN A 710 26.13 10.15 -32.92
C GLN A 710 27.16 10.38 -34.04
N GLY A 711 28.19 11.21 -33.79
CA GLY A 711 29.26 11.44 -34.76
C GLY A 711 30.38 10.39 -34.73
N ILE A 712 30.49 9.61 -33.65
CA ILE A 712 31.51 8.56 -33.52
C ILE A 712 31.03 7.22 -34.10
N LEU A 713 29.73 6.91 -34.03
CA LEU A 713 29.18 5.66 -34.58
C LEU A 713 29.53 5.42 -36.07
N PRO A 714 29.49 6.43 -36.97
CA PRO A 714 29.93 6.27 -38.36
C PRO A 714 31.42 5.93 -38.52
N ILE A 715 32.27 6.38 -37.59
CA ILE A 715 33.71 6.08 -37.57
C ILE A 715 33.91 4.64 -37.10
N ALA A 716 33.24 4.24 -36.01
CA ALA A 716 33.25 2.86 -35.53
C ALA A 716 32.83 1.86 -36.62
N LYS A 717 31.79 2.20 -37.39
CA LYS A 717 31.34 1.41 -38.54
C LYS A 717 32.39 1.31 -39.64
N ALA A 718 33.07 2.42 -39.98
CA ALA A 718 34.15 2.42 -40.98
C ALA A 718 35.34 1.56 -40.54
N MET A 719 35.57 1.42 -39.24
CA MET A 719 36.61 0.59 -38.65
C MET A 719 36.16 -0.84 -38.30
N ASN A 720 34.95 -1.25 -38.69
CA ASN A 720 34.36 -2.55 -38.34
C ASN A 720 34.30 -2.85 -36.83
N ILE A 721 34.14 -1.81 -35.99
CA ILE A 721 33.97 -1.93 -34.54
C ILE A 721 32.47 -2.13 -34.24
N ASN A 722 32.16 -2.98 -33.25
CA ASN A 722 30.79 -3.17 -32.80
C ASN A 722 30.27 -1.91 -32.09
N GLU A 723 29.34 -1.21 -32.75
CA GLU A 723 28.62 -0.03 -32.27
C GLU A 723 28.02 -0.22 -30.87
N ASP A 724 27.50 -1.42 -30.55
CA ASP A 724 26.88 -1.71 -29.25
C ASP A 724 27.88 -1.54 -28.10
N LYS A 725 29.18 -1.85 -28.31
CA LYS A 725 30.21 -1.69 -27.26
C LYS A 725 30.40 -0.22 -26.87
N LEU A 726 30.21 0.71 -27.80
CA LEU A 726 30.33 2.15 -27.55
C LEU A 726 29.07 2.68 -26.85
N VAL A 727 27.89 2.25 -27.32
CA VAL A 727 26.60 2.63 -26.70
C VAL A 727 26.51 2.12 -25.26
N VAL A 728 26.89 0.86 -25.02
CA VAL A 728 26.94 0.28 -23.66
C VAL A 728 27.92 1.04 -22.78
N HIS A 729 29.13 1.33 -23.27
CA HIS A 729 30.13 2.10 -22.50
C HIS A 729 29.60 3.48 -22.08
N VAL A 730 28.87 4.18 -22.96
CA VAL A 730 28.25 5.47 -22.60
C VAL A 730 27.19 5.29 -21.53
N MET A 731 26.28 4.33 -21.70
CA MET A 731 25.20 4.07 -20.74
C MET A 731 25.72 3.64 -19.36
N THR A 732 26.79 2.84 -19.30
CA THR A 732 27.34 2.31 -18.05
C THR A 732 28.32 3.26 -17.37
N ASN A 733 29.20 3.93 -18.12
CA ASN A 733 30.32 4.68 -17.54
C ASN A 733 30.17 6.20 -17.63
N LYS A 734 29.35 6.73 -18.54
CA LYS A 734 29.24 8.18 -18.79
C LYS A 734 27.88 8.77 -18.39
N MET A 735 26.88 7.93 -18.12
CA MET A 735 25.55 8.35 -17.66
C MET A 735 25.28 7.94 -16.21
N ASN A 736 24.58 8.79 -15.46
CA ASN A 736 24.22 8.52 -14.05
C ASN A 736 22.76 8.93 -13.72
N SER A 737 21.84 8.78 -14.68
CA SER A 737 20.44 9.13 -14.47
C SER A 737 19.69 8.04 -13.69
N GLN A 738 18.64 8.47 -12.98
CA GLN A 738 17.70 7.59 -12.29
C GLN A 738 16.40 7.33 -13.10
N TYR A 739 16.25 7.98 -14.26
CA TYR A 739 15.03 7.98 -15.07
C TYR A 739 15.25 7.25 -16.40
N PHE A 740 14.30 6.41 -16.82
CA PHE A 740 14.46 5.62 -18.04
C PHE A 740 14.46 6.47 -19.32
N ASP A 741 13.71 7.57 -19.35
CA ASP A 741 13.60 8.40 -20.56
C ASP A 741 14.96 8.92 -21.06
N ASP A 742 15.91 9.18 -20.16
CA ASP A 742 17.27 9.59 -20.53
C ASP A 742 18.04 8.48 -21.27
N TYR A 743 17.78 7.22 -20.92
CA TYR A 743 18.42 6.04 -21.53
C TYR A 743 17.72 5.57 -22.81
N LYS A 744 16.46 5.94 -22.99
CA LYS A 744 15.56 5.42 -24.05
C LYS A 744 16.10 5.64 -25.45
N GLN A 745 16.74 6.78 -25.72
CA GLN A 745 17.34 7.06 -27.02
C GLN A 745 18.52 6.14 -27.34
N TYR A 746 19.31 5.77 -26.33
CA TYR A 746 20.48 4.89 -26.48
C TYR A 746 20.07 3.42 -26.60
N VAL A 747 19.05 2.98 -25.87
CA VAL A 747 18.50 1.62 -26.00
C VAL A 747 17.98 1.36 -27.43
N LYS A 748 17.47 2.38 -28.12
CA LYS A 748 17.05 2.26 -29.52
C LYS A 748 18.22 2.05 -30.49
N LEU A 749 19.43 2.50 -30.14
CA LEU A 749 20.63 2.34 -30.97
C LEU A 749 21.26 0.95 -30.85
N LEU A 750 20.93 0.18 -29.81
CA LEU A 750 21.47 -1.16 -29.60
C LEU A 750 20.89 -2.16 -30.61
N ARG A 751 21.79 -2.89 -31.29
CA ARG A 751 21.42 -4.04 -32.14
C ARG A 751 21.11 -5.26 -31.28
N GLN A 752 21.92 -5.52 -30.25
CA GLN A 752 21.69 -6.53 -29.23
C GLN A 752 21.23 -5.88 -27.92
N LYS A 753 19.92 -5.94 -27.67
CA LYS A 753 19.29 -5.32 -26.51
C LYS A 753 19.55 -6.05 -25.18
N SER A 754 19.92 -7.32 -25.23
CA SER A 754 20.14 -8.15 -24.03
C SER A 754 21.63 -8.22 -23.66
N GLN A 755 22.18 -7.12 -23.14
CA GLN A 755 23.56 -7.07 -22.64
C GLN A 755 23.59 -7.17 -21.11
N GLU A 756 24.35 -8.13 -20.57
CA GLU A 756 24.40 -8.40 -19.13
C GLU A 756 24.98 -7.22 -18.32
N GLU A 757 25.91 -6.48 -18.91
CA GLU A 757 26.56 -5.33 -18.31
C GLU A 757 25.59 -4.15 -18.07
N LEU A 758 24.65 -3.92 -19.02
CA LEU A 758 23.58 -2.94 -18.85
C LEU A 758 22.69 -3.28 -17.67
N ILE A 759 22.34 -4.56 -17.51
CA ILE A 759 21.50 -5.02 -16.40
C ILE A 759 22.22 -4.82 -15.07
N LYS A 760 23.49 -5.21 -14.98
CA LYS A 760 24.29 -5.09 -13.76
C LYS A 760 24.51 -3.65 -13.30
N VAL A 761 24.64 -2.71 -14.23
CA VAL A 761 25.05 -1.33 -13.92
C VAL A 761 23.89 -0.33 -13.94
N VAL A 762 22.97 -0.43 -14.90
CA VAL A 762 21.89 0.56 -15.08
C VAL A 762 20.71 0.27 -14.18
N VAL A 763 20.31 -1.00 -14.01
CA VAL A 763 19.13 -1.37 -13.19
C VAL A 763 19.25 -0.90 -11.74
N PRO A 764 20.40 -1.02 -11.05
CA PRO A 764 20.55 -0.49 -9.69
C PRO A 764 20.48 1.04 -9.59
N ARG A 765 20.69 1.78 -10.69
CA ARG A 765 20.61 3.24 -10.71
C ARG A 765 19.19 3.76 -10.90
N LEU A 766 18.35 2.99 -11.61
CA LEU A 766 16.98 3.36 -11.89
C LEU A 766 16.09 3.21 -10.66
N LYS A 767 15.11 4.12 -10.56
CA LYS A 767 14.03 3.97 -9.57
C LYS A 767 13.26 2.66 -9.82
N PRO A 768 12.77 1.97 -8.77
CA PRO A 768 12.03 0.70 -8.92
C PRO A 768 10.84 0.78 -9.90
N GLU A 769 10.19 1.94 -9.98
CA GLU A 769 9.05 2.21 -10.86
C GLU A 769 9.44 2.26 -12.36
N GLU A 770 10.67 2.63 -12.66
CA GLU A 770 11.22 2.79 -14.02
C GLU A 770 11.77 1.46 -14.58
N GLN A 771 12.19 0.55 -13.69
CA GLN A 771 12.81 -0.72 -14.06
C GLN A 771 11.94 -1.59 -15.00
N PRO A 772 10.61 -1.74 -14.80
CA PRO A 772 9.79 -2.52 -15.72
C PRO A 772 9.81 -2.01 -17.16
N GLN A 773 9.78 -0.69 -17.36
CA GLN A 773 9.82 -0.08 -18.70
C GLN A 773 11.18 -0.29 -19.35
N PHE A 774 12.25 -0.20 -18.56
CA PHE A 774 13.60 -0.52 -19.01
C PHE A 774 13.71 -1.98 -19.48
N PHE A 775 13.31 -2.96 -18.66
CA PHE A 775 13.33 -4.38 -19.07
C PHE A 775 12.46 -4.67 -20.30
N GLN A 776 11.29 -4.02 -20.41
CA GLN A 776 10.45 -4.11 -21.60
C GLN A 776 11.19 -3.61 -22.86
N SER A 777 11.88 -2.47 -22.76
CA SER A 777 12.62 -1.89 -23.88
C SER A 777 13.79 -2.76 -24.34
N LEU A 778 14.34 -3.58 -23.43
CA LEU A 778 15.36 -4.58 -23.73
C LEU A 778 14.80 -5.91 -24.27
N GLY A 779 13.47 -6.07 -24.33
CA GLY A 779 12.82 -7.33 -24.73
C GLY A 779 12.78 -8.40 -23.62
N MET A 780 13.12 -8.04 -22.38
CA MET A 780 13.19 -8.94 -21.23
C MET A 780 11.84 -9.04 -20.50
N VAL A 781 10.84 -9.56 -21.22
CA VAL A 781 9.44 -9.61 -20.77
C VAL A 781 9.29 -10.40 -19.47
N GLU A 782 10.06 -11.47 -19.27
CA GLU A 782 9.97 -12.26 -18.03
C GLU A 782 10.45 -11.49 -16.79
N GLN A 783 11.56 -10.78 -16.91
CA GLN A 783 12.12 -9.95 -15.83
C GLN A 783 11.21 -8.77 -15.52
N GLN A 784 10.64 -8.14 -16.55
CA GLN A 784 9.58 -7.13 -16.39
C GLN A 784 8.42 -7.69 -15.56
N ARG A 785 7.89 -8.86 -15.92
CA ARG A 785 6.76 -9.48 -15.20
C ARG A 785 7.13 -9.79 -13.74
N LYS A 786 8.34 -10.30 -13.49
CA LYS A 786 8.83 -10.60 -12.14
C LYS A 786 8.91 -9.34 -11.28
N ILE A 787 9.53 -8.27 -11.76
CA ILE A 787 9.69 -7.02 -10.99
C ILE A 787 8.34 -6.34 -10.71
N GLN A 788 7.43 -6.32 -11.69
CA GLN A 788 6.08 -5.82 -11.46
C GLN A 788 5.33 -6.66 -10.42
N THR A 789 5.54 -7.97 -10.40
CA THR A 789 4.94 -8.86 -9.40
C THR A 789 5.54 -8.64 -8.01
N ILE A 790 6.85 -8.44 -7.89
CA ILE A 790 7.51 -8.08 -6.63
C ILE A 790 6.96 -6.74 -6.11
N SER A 791 6.84 -5.74 -6.99
CA SER A 791 6.28 -4.43 -6.63
C SER A 791 4.84 -4.56 -6.13
N ASP A 792 3.99 -5.29 -6.85
CA ASP A 792 2.61 -5.56 -6.40
C ASP A 792 2.60 -6.26 -5.04
N LEU A 793 3.37 -7.34 -4.86
CA LEU A 793 3.42 -8.07 -3.59
C LEU A 793 3.88 -7.16 -2.44
N SER A 794 4.95 -6.38 -2.64
CA SER A 794 5.47 -5.43 -1.66
C SER A 794 4.43 -4.37 -1.28
N ASN A 795 3.74 -3.78 -2.27
CA ASN A 795 2.69 -2.77 -2.05
C ASN A 795 1.46 -3.32 -1.31
N ASN A 796 1.32 -4.64 -1.23
CA ASN A 796 0.24 -5.30 -0.50
C ASN A 796 0.73 -5.94 0.82
N GLY A 797 1.98 -5.71 1.25
CA GLY A 797 2.54 -6.31 2.46
C GLY A 797 2.86 -7.81 2.34
N LEU A 798 2.98 -8.32 1.11
CA LEU A 798 3.19 -9.73 0.77
C LEU A 798 4.63 -9.99 0.29
N SER A 799 5.59 -9.20 0.76
CA SER A 799 7.00 -9.32 0.36
C SER A 799 7.59 -10.72 0.64
N GLU A 800 7.08 -11.42 1.65
CA GLU A 800 7.46 -12.82 1.96
C GLU A 800 7.22 -13.80 0.80
N PHE A 801 6.31 -13.49 -0.12
CA PHE A 801 6.00 -14.33 -1.28
C PHE A 801 6.83 -13.99 -2.52
N SER A 802 7.79 -13.07 -2.40
CA SER A 802 8.66 -12.64 -3.51
C SER A 802 9.90 -13.53 -3.69
N THR A 803 9.81 -14.81 -3.33
CA THR A 803 10.93 -15.76 -3.45
C THR A 803 11.14 -16.16 -4.91
N SER A 804 12.40 -16.44 -5.28
CA SER A 804 12.76 -16.85 -6.65
C SER A 804 11.97 -18.07 -7.12
N GLU A 805 11.68 -19.02 -6.22
CA GLU A 805 10.89 -20.22 -6.50
C GLU A 805 9.45 -19.88 -6.92
N LEU A 806 8.77 -19.01 -6.16
CA LEU A 806 7.38 -18.63 -6.44
C LEU A 806 7.27 -17.70 -7.65
N LEU A 807 8.23 -16.80 -7.85
CA LEU A 807 8.27 -15.91 -9.01
C LEU A 807 8.56 -16.64 -10.33
N ASN A 808 9.24 -17.79 -10.27
CA ASN A 808 9.46 -18.67 -11.42
C ASN A 808 8.25 -19.57 -11.71
N ASN A 809 7.37 -19.79 -10.72
CA ASN A 809 6.15 -20.58 -10.88
C ASN A 809 4.92 -19.77 -10.42
N PRO A 810 4.36 -18.91 -11.28
CA PRO A 810 3.23 -18.04 -10.92
C PRO A 810 1.97 -18.83 -10.54
N LYS A 811 1.78 -20.05 -11.05
CA LYS A 811 0.69 -20.93 -10.59
C LYS A 811 0.88 -21.32 -9.12
N LYS A 812 2.10 -21.71 -8.74
CA LYS A 812 2.44 -22.04 -7.33
C LYS A 812 2.30 -20.82 -6.43
N LEU A 813 2.72 -19.63 -6.88
CA LEU A 813 2.50 -18.37 -6.15
C LEU A 813 1.00 -18.12 -5.88
N ILE A 814 0.15 -18.27 -6.89
CA ILE A 814 -1.30 -18.09 -6.73
C ILE A 814 -1.88 -19.10 -5.73
N ILE A 815 -1.44 -20.36 -5.80
CA ILE A 815 -1.85 -21.42 -4.86
C ILE A 815 -1.44 -21.05 -3.43
N GLU A 816 -0.18 -20.66 -3.20
CA GLU A 816 0.30 -20.28 -1.87
C GLU A 816 -0.45 -19.08 -1.28
N LEU A 817 -0.74 -18.07 -2.10
CA LEU A 817 -1.51 -16.90 -1.69
C LEU A 817 -2.93 -17.28 -1.25
N TYR A 818 -3.60 -18.18 -1.98
CA TYR A 818 -4.92 -18.65 -1.58
C TYR A 818 -4.88 -19.69 -0.44
N ASN A 819 -3.81 -20.46 -0.28
CA ASN A 819 -3.69 -21.46 0.78
C ASN A 819 -3.72 -20.84 2.17
N LYS A 820 -3.16 -19.63 2.35
CA LYS A 820 -3.13 -18.96 3.65
C LYS A 820 -4.48 -18.34 4.00
N THR A 821 -5.27 -19.02 4.83
CA THR A 821 -6.58 -18.54 5.35
C THR A 821 -6.48 -17.19 6.08
N ALA A 822 -5.36 -16.90 6.73
CA ALA A 822 -5.09 -15.59 7.34
C ALA A 822 -5.09 -14.45 6.29
N LEU A 823 -4.56 -14.69 5.09
CA LEU A 823 -4.60 -13.70 4.00
C LEU A 823 -6.00 -13.53 3.42
N GLN A 824 -6.78 -14.62 3.35
CA GLN A 824 -8.18 -14.54 2.93
C GLN A 824 -8.98 -13.63 3.87
N ASP A 825 -8.74 -13.75 5.17
CA ASP A 825 -9.39 -12.94 6.20
C ASP A 825 -8.91 -11.47 6.21
N GLN A 826 -7.62 -11.23 5.96
CA GLN A 826 -7.03 -9.89 5.97
C GLN A 826 -7.31 -9.09 4.69
N LEU A 827 -7.22 -9.74 3.53
CA LEU A 827 -7.29 -9.06 2.23
C LEU A 827 -8.64 -9.26 1.52
N GLY A 828 -9.39 -10.32 1.81
CA GLY A 828 -10.72 -10.56 1.25
C GLY A 828 -10.76 -10.40 -0.28
N LYS A 829 -11.68 -9.55 -0.78
CA LYS A 829 -11.82 -9.22 -2.22
C LYS A 829 -10.52 -8.71 -2.86
N ARG A 830 -9.63 -8.05 -2.11
CA ARG A 830 -8.35 -7.55 -2.60
C ARG A 830 -7.39 -8.68 -2.97
N LEU A 831 -7.42 -9.80 -2.25
CA LEU A 831 -6.61 -10.98 -2.58
C LEU A 831 -6.94 -11.50 -3.98
N HIS A 832 -8.24 -11.58 -4.31
CA HIS A 832 -8.68 -11.96 -5.67
C HIS A 832 -8.14 -10.99 -6.73
N LYS A 833 -8.21 -9.67 -6.48
CA LYS A 833 -7.67 -8.67 -7.42
C LYS A 833 -6.15 -8.81 -7.61
N ILE A 834 -5.40 -9.08 -6.55
CA ILE A 834 -3.95 -9.31 -6.62
C ILE A 834 -3.67 -10.55 -7.47
N VAL A 835 -4.33 -11.66 -7.16
CA VAL A 835 -4.17 -12.92 -7.90
C VAL A 835 -4.58 -12.78 -9.36
N GLU A 836 -5.67 -12.07 -9.67
CA GLU A 836 -6.13 -11.87 -11.05
C GLU A 836 -5.16 -10.99 -11.85
N ARG A 837 -4.54 -9.98 -11.22
CA ARG A 837 -3.44 -9.22 -11.85
C ARG A 837 -2.24 -10.11 -12.15
N ILE A 838 -1.83 -10.95 -11.19
CA ILE A 838 -0.73 -11.90 -11.39
C ILE A 838 -1.09 -12.87 -12.53
N ALA A 839 -2.27 -13.49 -12.48
CA ALA A 839 -2.73 -14.41 -13.50
C ALA A 839 -2.76 -13.77 -14.90
N SER A 840 -3.32 -12.56 -15.03
CA SER A 840 -3.35 -11.80 -16.29
C SER A 840 -1.95 -11.49 -16.81
N ARG A 841 -1.03 -11.08 -15.93
CA ARG A 841 0.36 -10.76 -16.28
C ARG A 841 1.12 -11.97 -16.86
N TYR A 842 0.79 -13.18 -16.39
CA TYR A 842 1.40 -14.43 -16.86
C TYR A 842 0.50 -15.23 -17.82
N SER A 843 -0.57 -14.63 -18.35
CA SER A 843 -1.53 -15.27 -19.27
C SER A 843 -2.17 -16.56 -18.73
N ILE A 844 -2.36 -16.66 -17.41
CA ILE A 844 -2.98 -17.81 -16.74
C ILE A 844 -4.50 -17.62 -16.76
N ASN A 845 -5.23 -18.56 -17.37
CA ASN A 845 -6.69 -18.48 -17.50
C ASN A 845 -7.42 -18.76 -16.17
N PRO A 846 -8.21 -17.80 -15.62
CA PRO A 846 -9.00 -18.00 -14.40
C PRO A 846 -9.99 -19.16 -14.42
N LYS A 847 -10.54 -19.47 -15.59
CA LYS A 847 -11.49 -20.60 -15.75
C LYS A 847 -10.81 -21.96 -15.61
N VAL A 848 -9.49 -22.02 -15.79
CA VAL A 848 -8.71 -23.26 -15.72
C VAL A 848 -8.09 -23.41 -14.32
N TYR A 849 -7.39 -22.38 -13.83
CA TYR A 849 -6.65 -22.54 -12.57
C TYR A 849 -7.56 -22.55 -11.33
N LYS A 850 -8.65 -21.78 -11.29
CA LYS A 850 -9.51 -21.74 -10.09
C LYS A 850 -10.08 -23.14 -9.76
N PRO A 851 -10.61 -23.93 -10.72
CA PRO A 851 -10.92 -25.35 -10.51
C PRO A 851 -9.74 -26.24 -10.08
N GLU A 852 -8.57 -26.08 -10.71
CA GLU A 852 -7.35 -26.85 -10.39
C GLU A 852 -6.90 -26.67 -8.93
N ILE A 853 -7.20 -25.50 -8.34
CA ILE A 853 -6.88 -25.19 -6.94
C ILE A 853 -7.91 -25.78 -5.98
N ILE A 854 -9.21 -25.69 -6.31
CA ILE A 854 -10.28 -26.13 -5.40
C ILE A 854 -10.28 -27.64 -5.21
N LYS A 855 -10.06 -28.41 -6.29
CA LYS A 855 -10.16 -29.88 -6.27
C LYS A 855 -9.21 -30.52 -5.23
N PRO A 856 -7.90 -30.20 -5.18
CA PRO A 856 -6.99 -30.72 -4.15
C PRO A 856 -7.43 -30.42 -2.71
N TRP A 857 -7.98 -29.23 -2.44
CA TRP A 857 -8.44 -28.88 -1.10
C TRP A 857 -9.63 -29.74 -0.67
N LEU A 858 -10.61 -29.93 -1.56
CA LEU A 858 -11.76 -30.79 -1.28
C LEU A 858 -11.34 -32.26 -1.15
N SER A 859 -10.35 -32.71 -1.92
CA SER A 859 -9.88 -34.10 -1.93
C SER A 859 -8.84 -34.46 -0.86
N ALA A 860 -8.43 -33.54 0.02
CA ALA A 860 -7.39 -33.82 1.02
C ALA A 860 -7.81 -34.92 2.04
N GLU A 861 -6.88 -35.84 2.35
CA GLU A 861 -7.05 -36.94 3.30
C GLU A 861 -7.03 -36.49 4.77
N TYR A 862 -7.51 -37.35 5.69
CA TYR A 862 -7.53 -37.01 7.12
C TYR A 862 -6.10 -36.88 7.63
N PRO A 863 -5.83 -35.91 8.53
CA PRO A 863 -4.59 -36.00 9.31
C PRO A 863 -4.56 -37.35 10.03
N PRO A 864 -3.41 -38.04 10.09
CA PRO A 864 -3.30 -39.32 10.77
C PRO A 864 -3.70 -39.14 12.24
N PHE A 865 -4.64 -39.96 12.72
CA PHE A 865 -5.02 -39.96 14.11
C PHE A 865 -3.93 -40.67 14.91
N GLU A 866 -3.20 -39.94 15.76
CA GLU A 866 -2.47 -40.58 16.85
C GLU A 866 -3.51 -41.06 17.87
N GLU A 867 -3.60 -42.37 18.10
CA GLU A 867 -4.34 -42.95 19.23
C GLU A 867 -3.71 -42.46 20.53
N SER A 868 -4.00 -41.21 20.91
CA SER A 868 -3.55 -40.70 22.20
C SER A 868 -4.32 -41.46 23.28
N LYS A 869 -3.57 -42.16 24.14
CA LYS A 869 -4.01 -42.98 25.28
C LYS A 869 -4.80 -42.23 26.36
N ASN A 870 -5.35 -41.05 26.07
CA ASN A 870 -6.16 -40.29 26.99
C ASN A 870 -7.64 -40.61 26.74
N ILE A 871 -8.22 -41.38 27.68
CA ILE A 871 -9.63 -41.77 27.83
C ILE A 871 -10.60 -40.54 27.88
N LEU A 872 -10.09 -39.32 27.74
CA LEU A 872 -10.81 -38.04 27.87
C LEU A 872 -10.66 -37.11 26.66
N ASP A 873 -10.61 -37.60 25.42
CA ASP A 873 -10.90 -36.74 24.26
C ASP A 873 -12.36 -36.90 23.78
N PRO A 874 -13.32 -36.12 24.34
CA PRO A 874 -14.71 -36.10 23.91
C PRO A 874 -14.92 -35.48 22.51
N ASN A 875 -13.85 -35.08 21.81
CA ASN A 875 -13.93 -34.32 20.57
C ASN A 875 -13.51 -35.09 19.31
N SER A 876 -13.26 -36.40 19.30
CA SER A 876 -12.71 -37.05 18.09
C SER A 876 -13.55 -36.77 16.83
N THR A 877 -14.88 -36.84 16.91
CA THR A 877 -15.77 -36.49 15.80
C THR A 877 -15.86 -34.96 15.56
N GLU A 878 -15.85 -34.13 16.61
CA GLU A 878 -15.80 -32.65 16.45
C GLU A 878 -14.49 -32.16 15.84
N GLN A 879 -13.38 -32.87 16.06
CA GLN A 879 -12.09 -32.60 15.47
C GLN A 879 -12.08 -32.97 13.98
N LEU A 880 -12.73 -34.07 13.59
CA LEU A 880 -12.92 -34.40 12.18
C LEU A 880 -13.75 -33.33 11.46
N TYR A 881 -14.86 -32.88 12.07
CA TYR A 881 -15.64 -31.74 11.56
C TYR A 881 -14.83 -30.43 11.49
N ALA A 882 -13.95 -30.19 12.46
CA ALA A 882 -13.06 -29.03 12.47
C ALA A 882 -11.92 -29.13 11.44
N ALA A 883 -11.45 -30.35 11.13
CA ALA A 883 -10.41 -30.59 10.14
C ALA A 883 -10.87 -30.24 8.72
N ASP A 884 -12.17 -30.40 8.43
CA ASP A 884 -12.75 -30.04 7.13
C ASP A 884 -12.99 -28.54 6.95
N LYS A 885 -13.05 -27.80 8.05
CA LYS A 885 -13.34 -26.36 8.06
C LYS A 885 -12.39 -25.57 7.17
N SER A 886 -11.08 -25.85 7.24
CA SER A 886 -10.08 -25.10 6.46
C SER A 886 -10.24 -25.35 4.96
N ALA A 887 -10.43 -26.60 4.56
CA ALA A 887 -10.60 -26.99 3.15
C ALA A 887 -11.87 -26.37 2.55
N VAL A 888 -13.00 -26.47 3.27
CA VAL A 888 -14.28 -25.89 2.84
C VAL A 888 -14.20 -24.35 2.82
N GLN A 889 -13.53 -23.73 3.79
CA GLN A 889 -13.29 -22.29 3.79
C GLN A 889 -12.49 -21.84 2.56
N GLN A 890 -11.39 -22.52 2.24
CA GLN A 890 -10.54 -22.21 1.08
C GLN A 890 -11.31 -22.38 -0.22
N ALA A 891 -12.05 -23.48 -0.38
CA ALA A 891 -12.90 -23.72 -1.54
C ALA A 891 -13.97 -22.63 -1.71
N LEU A 892 -14.69 -22.31 -0.63
CA LEU A 892 -15.73 -21.28 -0.64
C LEU A 892 -15.19 -19.88 -0.92
N PHE A 893 -13.97 -19.58 -0.49
CA PHE A 893 -13.33 -18.30 -0.79
C PHE A 893 -13.20 -18.08 -2.30
N VAL A 894 -12.85 -19.12 -3.07
CA VAL A 894 -12.77 -19.05 -4.53
C VAL A 894 -14.15 -19.19 -5.20
N LEU A 895 -14.97 -20.15 -4.77
CA LEU A 895 -16.30 -20.41 -5.35
C LEU A 895 -17.25 -19.21 -5.22
N ARG A 896 -17.12 -18.40 -4.16
CA ARG A 896 -17.92 -17.17 -4.00
C ARG A 896 -17.55 -16.03 -4.95
N THR A 897 -16.47 -16.18 -5.73
CA THR A 897 -16.13 -15.25 -6.82
C THR A 897 -16.80 -15.57 -8.14
N TRP A 898 -17.37 -16.76 -8.29
CA TRP A 898 -18.10 -17.13 -9.51
C TRP A 898 -19.59 -16.79 -9.37
N THR A 899 -20.34 -16.91 -10.48
CA THR A 899 -21.79 -16.84 -10.39
C THR A 899 -22.32 -18.06 -9.63
N ILE A 900 -23.49 -17.92 -8.98
CA ILE A 900 -24.10 -19.02 -8.22
C ILE A 900 -24.25 -20.27 -9.07
N LEU A 901 -24.80 -20.08 -10.28
CA LEU A 901 -25.08 -21.19 -11.17
C LEU A 901 -23.79 -21.88 -11.61
N ASP A 902 -22.72 -21.13 -11.89
CA ASP A 902 -21.41 -21.71 -12.22
C ASP A 902 -20.84 -22.51 -11.04
N SER A 903 -20.91 -21.95 -9.82
CA SER A 903 -20.43 -22.63 -8.62
C SER A 903 -21.21 -23.89 -8.31
N LEU A 904 -22.55 -23.82 -8.31
CA LEU A 904 -23.39 -24.99 -8.07
C LEU A 904 -23.21 -26.05 -9.14
N SER A 905 -23.13 -25.67 -10.42
CA SER A 905 -22.91 -26.61 -11.52
C SER A 905 -21.54 -27.28 -11.44
N TRP A 906 -20.50 -26.52 -11.09
CA TRP A 906 -19.16 -27.09 -10.93
C TRP A 906 -19.08 -28.05 -9.75
N VAL A 907 -19.64 -27.67 -8.59
CA VAL A 907 -19.64 -28.53 -7.40
C VAL A 907 -20.49 -29.78 -7.65
N LYS A 908 -21.64 -29.66 -8.33
CA LYS A 908 -22.45 -30.80 -8.77
C LYS A 908 -21.62 -31.80 -9.58
N ARG A 909 -20.94 -31.33 -10.62
CA ARG A 909 -20.06 -32.18 -11.43
C ARG A 909 -18.92 -32.80 -10.63
N PHE A 910 -18.38 -32.09 -9.64
CA PHE A 910 -17.34 -32.62 -8.76
C PHE A 910 -17.86 -33.76 -7.86
N ILE A 911 -19.04 -33.62 -7.26
CA ILE A 911 -19.62 -34.66 -6.40
C ILE A 911 -20.12 -35.88 -7.19
N GLU A 912 -20.44 -35.71 -8.48
CA GLU A 912 -20.86 -36.76 -9.42
C GLU A 912 -19.66 -37.44 -10.13
N GLU A 913 -18.42 -36.99 -9.90
CA GLU A 913 -17.22 -37.57 -10.51
C GLU A 913 -16.99 -39.01 -10.02
N GLU A 914 -16.80 -39.96 -10.95
CA GLU A 914 -16.53 -41.36 -10.59
C GLU A 914 -15.25 -41.51 -9.77
N GLY A 915 -15.31 -42.33 -8.71
CA GLY A 915 -14.16 -42.61 -7.85
C GLY A 915 -13.80 -41.51 -6.86
N ILE A 916 -14.64 -40.48 -6.69
CA ILE A 916 -14.41 -39.45 -5.67
C ILE A 916 -14.53 -40.03 -4.25
N PRO A 917 -13.56 -39.78 -3.34
CA PRO A 917 -13.66 -40.25 -1.95
C PRO A 917 -14.87 -39.66 -1.23
N TYR A 918 -15.49 -40.42 -0.32
CA TYR A 918 -16.66 -39.97 0.45
C TYR A 918 -16.43 -38.62 1.13
N ARG A 919 -15.27 -38.44 1.77
CA ARG A 919 -14.92 -37.17 2.42
C ARG A 919 -14.93 -35.98 1.45
N ALA A 920 -14.38 -36.17 0.25
CA ALA A 920 -14.32 -35.13 -0.76
C ALA A 920 -15.72 -34.77 -1.27
N LYS A 921 -16.56 -35.80 -1.48
CA LYS A 921 -17.97 -35.64 -1.82
C LYS A 921 -18.74 -34.87 -0.73
N ALA A 922 -18.56 -35.23 0.54
CA ALA A 922 -19.21 -34.55 1.66
C ALA A 922 -18.81 -33.07 1.79
N ARG A 923 -17.53 -32.73 1.58
CA ARG A 923 -17.06 -31.33 1.54
C ARG A 923 -17.65 -30.56 0.36
N GLY A 924 -17.78 -31.22 -0.80
CA GLY A 924 -18.48 -30.68 -1.95
C GLY A 924 -19.93 -30.33 -1.63
N ILE A 925 -20.68 -31.26 -1.04
CA ILE A 925 -22.08 -31.01 -0.65
C ILE A 925 -22.17 -29.92 0.43
N ALA A 926 -21.25 -29.86 1.39
CA ALA A 926 -21.20 -28.76 2.35
C ALA A 926 -20.97 -27.39 1.69
N CYS A 927 -20.17 -27.32 0.63
CA CYS A 927 -20.02 -26.10 -0.17
C CYS A 927 -21.35 -25.70 -0.83
N LEU A 928 -22.15 -26.65 -1.33
CA LEU A 928 -23.47 -26.35 -1.93
C LEU A 928 -24.39 -25.63 -0.94
N PHE A 929 -24.57 -26.19 0.26
CA PHE A 929 -25.39 -25.60 1.33
C PHE A 929 -24.88 -24.23 1.81
N SER A 930 -23.61 -23.91 1.52
CA SER A 930 -22.97 -22.64 1.87
C SER A 930 -23.01 -21.57 0.77
N ILE A 931 -23.42 -21.95 -0.45
CA ILE A 931 -23.45 -21.10 -1.64
C ILE A 931 -24.89 -20.70 -1.99
N GLY A 932 -25.83 -21.66 -1.95
CA GLY A 932 -27.24 -21.46 -2.33
C GLY A 932 -28.19 -21.43 -1.14
N ASP A 933 -29.32 -20.73 -1.29
CA ASP A 933 -30.48 -20.91 -0.42
C ASP A 933 -31.32 -22.12 -0.85
N LEU A 934 -32.33 -22.47 -0.05
CA LEU A 934 -33.22 -23.61 -0.32
C LEU A 934 -33.83 -23.54 -1.73
N VAL A 935 -34.36 -22.38 -2.11
CA VAL A 935 -35.00 -22.17 -3.43
C VAL A 935 -34.02 -22.41 -4.58
N THR A 936 -32.79 -21.92 -4.45
CA THR A 936 -31.76 -22.09 -5.48
C THR A 936 -31.29 -23.54 -5.56
N LEU A 937 -31.04 -24.17 -4.41
CA LEU A 937 -30.63 -25.57 -4.35
C LEU A 937 -31.68 -26.49 -4.95
N GLN A 938 -32.97 -26.24 -4.68
CA GLN A 938 -34.07 -27.04 -5.20
C GLN A 938 -34.16 -26.93 -6.73
N LYS A 939 -33.94 -25.73 -7.27
CA LYS A 939 -33.89 -25.52 -8.73
C LYS A 939 -32.73 -26.27 -9.40
N THR A 940 -31.59 -26.41 -8.75
CA THR A 940 -30.39 -27.03 -9.35
C THR A 940 -30.32 -28.56 -9.16
N PHE A 941 -30.83 -29.07 -8.04
CA PHE A 941 -30.70 -30.49 -7.65
C PHE A 941 -32.03 -31.25 -7.65
N GLY A 942 -33.17 -30.57 -7.73
CA GLY A 942 -34.49 -31.20 -7.65
C GLY A 942 -34.84 -31.54 -6.20
N ASP A 943 -34.56 -32.78 -5.79
CA ASP A 943 -34.87 -33.26 -4.44
C ASP A 943 -33.73 -32.99 -3.45
N ILE A 944 -33.91 -31.97 -2.60
CA ILE A 944 -32.93 -31.58 -1.59
C ILE A 944 -32.88 -32.58 -0.42
N GLU A 945 -33.98 -33.29 -0.12
CA GLU A 945 -34.00 -34.28 0.96
C GLU A 945 -33.08 -35.45 0.61
N THR A 946 -33.10 -35.91 -0.64
CA THR A 946 -32.14 -36.90 -1.15
C THR A 946 -30.69 -36.41 -1.03
N LEU A 947 -30.40 -35.16 -1.40
CA LEU A 947 -29.05 -34.58 -1.26
C LEU A 947 -28.60 -34.49 0.21
N ASN A 948 -29.52 -34.17 1.13
CA ASN A 948 -29.24 -34.11 2.57
C ASN A 948 -29.00 -35.49 3.17
N ALA A 949 -29.78 -36.50 2.76
CA ALA A 949 -29.56 -37.89 3.15
C ALA A 949 -28.21 -38.39 2.63
N GLU A 950 -27.90 -38.15 1.36
CA GLU A 950 -26.61 -38.50 0.75
C GLU A 950 -25.45 -37.84 1.49
N TYR A 951 -25.56 -36.55 1.81
CA TYR A 951 -24.57 -35.83 2.60
C TYR A 951 -24.40 -36.42 4.00
N LYS A 952 -25.50 -36.65 4.72
CA LYS A 952 -25.53 -37.24 6.07
C LYS A 952 -24.80 -38.58 6.08
N TYR A 953 -25.09 -39.47 5.14
CA TYR A 953 -24.48 -40.80 5.14
C TYR A 953 -23.04 -40.79 4.63
N THR A 954 -22.74 -39.97 3.63
CA THR A 954 -21.39 -39.83 3.08
C THR A 954 -20.41 -39.25 4.11
N ILE A 955 -20.82 -38.24 4.88
CA ILE A 955 -19.95 -37.67 5.93
C ILE A 955 -19.74 -38.65 7.08
N LEU A 956 -20.75 -39.44 7.45
CA LEU A 956 -20.62 -40.46 8.50
C LEU A 956 -19.70 -41.61 8.05
N ALA A 957 -19.86 -42.10 6.83
CA ALA A 957 -18.96 -43.10 6.23
C ALA A 957 -17.51 -42.59 6.18
N ALA A 958 -17.30 -41.33 5.77
CA ALA A 958 -15.99 -40.70 5.77
C ALA A 958 -15.36 -40.62 7.18
N HIS A 959 -16.15 -40.40 8.23
CA HIS A 959 -15.61 -40.44 9.60
C HIS A 959 -15.21 -41.84 10.02
N CYS A 960 -15.99 -42.87 9.68
CA CYS A 960 -15.62 -44.26 9.93
C CYS A 960 -14.26 -44.59 9.31
N GLN A 961 -14.01 -44.13 8.07
CA GLN A 961 -12.73 -44.33 7.39
C GLN A 961 -11.57 -43.69 8.17
N ALA A 962 -11.78 -42.54 8.80
CA ALA A 962 -10.76 -41.89 9.63
C ALA A 962 -10.39 -42.72 10.89
N PHE A 963 -11.31 -43.57 11.36
CA PHE A 963 -11.10 -44.53 12.43
C PHE A 963 -10.65 -45.91 11.92
N GLY A 964 -10.30 -46.06 10.64
CA GLY A 964 -9.81 -47.31 10.06
C GLY A 964 -10.89 -48.27 9.57
N HIS A 965 -12.15 -47.82 9.48
CA HIS A 965 -13.28 -48.65 9.03
C HIS A 965 -13.85 -48.15 7.69
N ASP A 966 -13.71 -48.96 6.64
CA ASP A 966 -14.20 -48.61 5.30
C ASP A 966 -15.64 -49.08 5.09
N PHE A 967 -16.60 -48.27 5.53
CA PHE A 967 -18.04 -48.51 5.33
C PHE A 967 -18.58 -47.65 4.19
N THR A 968 -19.61 -48.14 3.49
CA THR A 968 -20.32 -47.38 2.46
C THR A 968 -21.40 -46.47 3.05
N PRO A 969 -21.82 -45.38 2.36
CA PRO A 969 -22.93 -44.54 2.78
C PRO A 969 -24.22 -45.34 3.03
N GLU A 970 -24.51 -46.37 2.24
CA GLU A 970 -25.71 -47.20 2.40
C GLU A 970 -25.69 -47.97 3.72
N GLN A 971 -24.51 -48.34 4.24
CA GLN A 971 -24.36 -48.98 5.54
C GLN A 971 -24.61 -48.01 6.70
N MET A 972 -24.57 -46.70 6.46
CA MET A 972 -24.92 -45.67 7.45
C MET A 972 -26.44 -45.41 7.53
N HIS A 973 -27.25 -46.11 6.74
CA HIS A 973 -28.71 -45.96 6.77
C HIS A 973 -29.29 -46.42 8.12
N PRO A 974 -30.33 -45.75 8.68
CA PRO A 974 -30.94 -46.13 9.96
C PRO A 974 -31.32 -47.61 10.08
N ASP A 975 -31.73 -48.24 8.99
CA ASP A 975 -32.17 -49.64 9.00
C ASP A 975 -31.00 -50.65 8.97
N LYS A 976 -29.78 -50.19 8.71
CA LYS A 976 -28.56 -51.02 8.59
C LYS A 976 -27.48 -50.69 9.63
N ILE A 977 -27.57 -49.54 10.29
CA ILE A 977 -26.53 -49.03 11.19
C ILE A 977 -26.31 -49.95 12.42
N GLU A 978 -27.37 -50.57 12.94
CA GLU A 978 -27.27 -51.49 14.09
C GLU A 978 -26.55 -52.80 13.71
N GLU A 979 -26.81 -53.34 12.51
CA GLU A 979 -26.08 -54.49 11.99
C GLU A 979 -24.63 -54.14 11.67
N THR A 980 -24.41 -53.01 10.99
CA THR A 980 -23.08 -52.53 10.58
C THR A 980 -22.16 -52.34 11.79
N PHE A 981 -22.69 -51.82 12.90
CA PHE A 981 -21.90 -51.55 14.09
C PHE A 981 -22.05 -52.60 15.19
N LYS A 982 -22.65 -53.76 14.92
CA LYS A 982 -22.96 -54.77 15.94
C LYS A 982 -21.77 -55.14 16.83
N GLU A 983 -20.57 -55.21 16.24
CA GLU A 983 -19.31 -55.57 16.91
C GLU A 983 -18.52 -54.35 17.42
N LEU A 984 -18.92 -53.12 17.03
CA LEU A 984 -18.26 -51.87 17.42
C LEU A 984 -18.94 -51.26 18.65
N GLN A 985 -18.32 -51.46 19.81
CA GLN A 985 -18.74 -50.83 21.08
C GLN A 985 -17.99 -49.52 21.36
N ASP A 986 -17.11 -49.09 20.46
CA ASP A 986 -16.29 -47.91 20.67
C ASP A 986 -17.12 -46.63 20.84
N PRO A 987 -16.66 -45.71 21.70
CA PRO A 987 -17.38 -44.46 21.94
C PRO A 987 -17.63 -43.59 20.69
N TRP A 988 -16.78 -43.68 19.66
CA TRP A 988 -16.98 -42.94 18.39
C TRP A 988 -18.10 -43.57 17.53
N ALA A 989 -18.31 -44.88 17.61
CA ALA A 989 -19.37 -45.57 16.89
C ALA A 989 -20.74 -45.18 17.44
N GLN A 990 -20.86 -45.04 18.77
CA GLN A 990 -22.07 -44.48 19.41
C GLN A 990 -22.34 -43.05 18.95
N SER A 991 -21.30 -42.25 18.73
CA SER A 991 -21.44 -40.89 18.20
C SER A 991 -22.07 -40.88 16.81
N ILE A 992 -21.69 -41.80 15.95
CA ILE A 992 -22.23 -41.91 14.59
C ILE A 992 -23.68 -42.44 14.63
N ARG A 993 -23.97 -43.47 15.44
CA ARG A 993 -25.35 -43.94 15.65
C ARG A 993 -26.28 -42.81 16.13
N SER A 994 -25.82 -41.99 17.07
CA SER A 994 -26.58 -40.82 17.55
C SER A 994 -26.93 -39.84 16.44
N ALA A 995 -26.03 -39.64 15.48
CA ALA A 995 -26.26 -38.74 14.36
C ALA A 995 -27.21 -39.34 13.32
N VAL A 996 -27.23 -40.66 13.17
CA VAL A 996 -28.18 -41.37 12.29
C VAL A 996 -29.59 -41.29 12.87
N PHE A 997 -29.76 -41.58 14.16
CA PHE A 997 -31.06 -41.66 14.83
C PHE A 997 -31.62 -40.33 15.36
N LEU A 998 -31.04 -39.18 15.01
CA LEU A 998 -31.50 -37.86 15.46
C LEU A 998 -33.01 -37.59 15.36
N ASP A 999 -33.69 -38.25 14.42
CA ASP A 999 -35.12 -38.10 14.13
C ASP A 999 -35.97 -39.32 14.56
N ARG A 1000 -35.39 -40.29 15.30
CA ARG A 1000 -36.05 -41.51 15.76
C ARG A 1000 -35.97 -41.66 17.29
N ASP A 1001 -37.06 -41.28 17.96
CA ASP A 1001 -37.13 -41.20 19.42
C ASP A 1001 -36.85 -42.53 20.13
N ASP A 1002 -37.40 -43.63 19.61
CA ASP A 1002 -37.31 -44.96 20.24
C ASP A 1002 -35.87 -45.49 20.28
N GLU A 1003 -35.08 -45.18 19.24
CA GLU A 1003 -33.67 -45.54 19.13
C GLU A 1003 -32.75 -44.56 19.88
N LEU A 1004 -33.16 -43.30 20.05
CA LEU A 1004 -32.38 -42.27 20.77
C LEU A 1004 -32.36 -42.49 22.29
N ILE A 1005 -33.50 -42.83 22.91
CA ILE A 1005 -33.62 -43.01 24.36
C ILE A 1005 -32.55 -43.96 24.94
N PRO A 1006 -32.40 -45.22 24.45
CA PRO A 1006 -31.38 -46.14 24.97
C PRO A 1006 -29.95 -45.67 24.65
N LEU A 1007 -29.77 -44.85 23.62
CA LEU A 1007 -28.47 -44.34 23.20
C LEU A 1007 -27.98 -43.19 24.10
N PHE A 1008 -28.88 -42.37 24.65
CA PHE A 1008 -28.53 -41.36 25.65
C PHE A 1008 -27.89 -41.96 26.91
N THR A 1009 -28.46 -43.07 27.41
CA THR A 1009 -27.93 -43.80 28.56
C THR A 1009 -26.52 -44.34 28.28
N LYS A 1010 -26.31 -44.97 27.11
CA LYS A 1010 -24.98 -45.45 26.68
C LYS A 1010 -23.97 -44.32 26.49
N LEU A 1011 -24.38 -43.19 25.90
CA LEU A 1011 -23.52 -42.03 25.75
C LEU A 1011 -23.14 -41.42 27.11
N ALA A 1012 -24.01 -41.47 28.11
CA ALA A 1012 -23.70 -40.97 29.45
C ALA A 1012 -22.64 -41.82 30.17
N GLU A 1013 -22.47 -43.09 29.83
CA GLU A 1013 -21.43 -43.94 30.43
C GLU A 1013 -20.01 -43.52 29.98
N GLY A 1014 -19.82 -43.17 28.70
CA GLY A 1014 -18.48 -42.90 28.13
C GLY A 1014 -18.27 -41.56 27.42
N ARG A 1015 -19.33 -40.82 27.07
CA ARG A 1015 -19.31 -39.60 26.23
C ARG A 1015 -20.32 -38.55 26.71
N LYS A 1016 -20.30 -38.24 28.00
CA LYS A 1016 -21.23 -37.31 28.68
C LYS A 1016 -21.39 -35.94 28.00
N PHE A 1017 -20.31 -35.31 27.55
CA PHE A 1017 -20.44 -34.02 26.86
C PHE A 1017 -21.21 -34.12 25.53
N GLN A 1018 -21.09 -35.25 24.82
CA GLN A 1018 -21.84 -35.49 23.61
C GLN A 1018 -23.33 -35.69 23.90
N CYS A 1019 -23.67 -36.35 25.01
CA CYS A 1019 -25.04 -36.44 25.51
C CYS A 1019 -25.67 -35.04 25.66
N LEU A 1020 -24.94 -34.08 26.26
CA LEU A 1020 -25.40 -32.67 26.35
C LEU A 1020 -25.53 -31.97 24.98
N GLN A 1021 -24.64 -32.26 24.03
CA GLN A 1021 -24.74 -31.68 22.68
C GLN A 1021 -25.90 -32.27 21.87
N LEU A 1022 -26.20 -33.56 22.08
CA LEU A 1022 -27.24 -34.28 21.36
C LEU A 1022 -28.62 -33.81 21.83
N ILE A 1023 -28.87 -33.71 23.14
CA ILE A 1023 -30.18 -33.27 23.64
C ILE A 1023 -30.53 -31.86 23.17
N ALA A 1024 -29.54 -30.98 23.01
CA ALA A 1024 -29.75 -29.64 22.48
C ALA A 1024 -30.23 -29.63 21.01
N ARG A 1025 -30.19 -30.77 20.31
CA ARG A 1025 -30.68 -30.98 18.93
C ARG A 1025 -31.97 -31.78 18.87
N VAL A 1026 -32.32 -32.50 19.94
CA VAL A 1026 -33.56 -33.28 20.00
C VAL A 1026 -34.73 -32.32 20.21
N GLN A 1027 -35.72 -32.42 19.34
CA GLN A 1027 -36.95 -31.61 19.41
C GLN A 1027 -38.12 -32.36 20.04
N SER A 1028 -37.97 -33.68 20.24
CA SER A 1028 -39.01 -34.51 20.81
C SER A 1028 -39.12 -34.31 22.32
N GLN A 1029 -40.31 -33.85 22.73
CA GLN A 1029 -40.69 -33.80 24.14
C GLN A 1029 -40.65 -35.18 24.81
N ARG A 1030 -40.90 -36.25 24.04
CA ARG A 1030 -40.90 -37.63 24.55
C ARG A 1030 -39.51 -38.04 25.04
N VAL A 1031 -38.47 -37.71 24.28
CA VAL A 1031 -37.08 -38.03 24.65
C VAL A 1031 -36.62 -37.16 25.82
N ILE A 1032 -36.95 -35.87 25.83
CA ILE A 1032 -36.56 -34.93 26.90
C ILE A 1032 -37.21 -35.28 28.24
N LEU A 1033 -38.47 -35.71 28.23
CA LEU A 1033 -39.22 -36.08 29.43
C LEU A 1033 -38.94 -37.52 29.91
N ASP A 1034 -38.20 -38.32 29.14
CA ASP A 1034 -37.85 -39.67 29.55
C ASP A 1034 -36.95 -39.65 30.80
N LYS A 1035 -37.29 -40.50 31.77
CA LYS A 1035 -36.61 -40.54 33.07
C LYS A 1035 -35.14 -40.98 32.92
N SER A 1036 -34.88 -41.98 32.07
CA SER A 1036 -33.52 -42.50 31.86
C SER A 1036 -32.63 -41.48 31.14
N VAL A 1037 -33.20 -40.73 30.19
CA VAL A 1037 -32.52 -39.61 29.53
C VAL A 1037 -32.23 -38.49 30.52
N SER A 1038 -33.19 -38.15 31.38
CA SER A 1038 -33.02 -37.12 32.42
C SER A 1038 -31.87 -37.46 33.39
N GLU A 1039 -31.80 -38.70 33.86
CA GLU A 1039 -30.71 -39.19 34.71
C GLU A 1039 -29.36 -39.16 33.98
N ALA A 1040 -29.32 -39.60 32.72
CA ALA A 1040 -28.15 -39.53 31.85
C ALA A 1040 -27.63 -38.09 31.63
N LEU A 1041 -28.55 -37.12 31.55
CA LEU A 1041 -28.23 -35.70 31.41
C LEU A 1041 -27.74 -35.09 32.71
N ILE A 1042 -28.34 -35.42 33.86
CA ILE A 1042 -27.83 -35.00 35.17
C ILE A 1042 -26.41 -35.52 35.37
N LEU A 1043 -26.15 -36.79 35.07
CA LEU A 1043 -24.79 -37.37 35.11
C LEU A 1043 -23.83 -36.58 34.21
N SER A 1044 -24.30 -36.15 33.04
CA SER A 1044 -23.48 -35.43 32.08
C SER A 1044 -23.20 -33.98 32.46
N ILE A 1045 -24.19 -33.29 33.05
CA ILE A 1045 -24.03 -31.97 33.66
C ILE A 1045 -23.04 -32.08 34.83
N SER A 1046 -23.18 -33.12 35.65
CA SER A 1046 -22.34 -33.37 36.82
C SER A 1046 -20.86 -33.50 36.49
N GLU A 1047 -20.50 -34.22 35.42
CA GLU A 1047 -19.10 -34.28 34.96
C GLU A 1047 -18.59 -32.93 34.47
N ALA A 1048 -19.43 -32.14 33.78
CA ALA A 1048 -19.04 -30.79 33.35
C ALA A 1048 -18.76 -29.88 34.57
N PHE A 1049 -19.52 -30.02 35.65
CA PHE A 1049 -19.27 -29.35 36.93
C PHE A 1049 -17.97 -29.81 37.58
N GLU A 1050 -17.75 -31.12 37.72
CA GLU A 1050 -16.51 -31.67 38.27
C GLU A 1050 -15.27 -31.20 37.48
N SER A 1051 -15.35 -31.16 36.15
CA SER A 1051 -14.27 -30.68 35.28
C SER A 1051 -13.86 -29.23 35.57
N LEU A 1052 -14.80 -28.41 36.05
CA LEU A 1052 -14.53 -27.02 36.43
C LEU A 1052 -13.95 -26.91 37.84
N LEU A 1053 -14.41 -27.76 38.76
CA LEU A 1053 -13.97 -27.79 40.15
C LEU A 1053 -12.57 -28.40 40.32
N ARG A 1054 -12.16 -29.34 39.46
CA ARG A 1054 -10.81 -29.95 39.45
C ARG A 1054 -9.68 -29.02 38.96
N LYS A 1055 -9.91 -27.71 38.87
CA LYS A 1055 -8.84 -26.75 38.57
C LYS A 1055 -7.93 -26.60 39.78
N ASP A 1056 -6.65 -26.94 39.63
CA ASP A 1056 -5.62 -26.63 40.64
C ASP A 1056 -5.58 -25.12 40.93
N ASP A 1057 -5.50 -24.80 42.24
CA ASP A 1057 -5.30 -23.46 42.78
C ASP A 1057 -4.08 -22.81 42.12
N GLY A 1058 -4.32 -21.86 41.21
CA GLY A 1058 -3.27 -21.11 40.50
C GLY A 1058 -3.41 -21.03 38.98
N THR A 1059 -4.39 -21.71 38.37
CA THR A 1059 -4.59 -21.63 36.90
C THR A 1059 -5.52 -20.48 36.48
N LYS A 1060 -5.10 -19.71 35.47
CA LYS A 1060 -5.83 -18.57 34.84
C LYS A 1060 -7.29 -18.90 34.46
N ALA A 1061 -8.06 -17.85 34.16
CA ALA A 1061 -9.47 -17.85 33.74
C ALA A 1061 -9.85 -19.02 32.80
N ALA A 1062 -11.10 -19.48 32.92
CA ALA A 1062 -11.66 -20.58 32.13
C ALA A 1062 -11.25 -20.49 30.64
N LYS A 1063 -10.60 -21.55 30.11
CA LYS A 1063 -10.25 -21.61 28.68
C LYS A 1063 -11.54 -21.55 27.85
N SER A 1064 -11.45 -21.10 26.59
CA SER A 1064 -12.59 -21.05 25.64
C SER A 1064 -13.42 -22.35 25.58
N ARG A 1065 -12.76 -23.50 25.75
CA ARG A 1065 -13.38 -24.83 25.86
C ARG A 1065 -14.37 -24.92 27.04
N GLN A 1066 -13.99 -24.45 28.22
CA GLN A 1066 -14.82 -24.52 29.42
C GLN A 1066 -16.05 -23.61 29.29
N GLN A 1067 -15.91 -22.45 28.66
CA GLN A 1067 -17.03 -21.56 28.34
C GLN A 1067 -18.03 -22.21 27.37
N LYS A 1068 -17.55 -22.90 26.32
CA LYS A 1068 -18.41 -23.64 25.38
C LYS A 1068 -19.18 -24.75 26.10
N ILE A 1069 -18.51 -25.52 26.97
CA ILE A 1069 -19.14 -26.59 27.75
C ILE A 1069 -20.25 -26.03 28.65
N LEU A 1070 -19.96 -24.95 29.38
CA LEU A 1070 -20.92 -24.31 30.28
C LEU A 1070 -22.14 -23.74 29.55
N ARG A 1071 -21.96 -23.10 28.39
CA ARG A 1071 -23.08 -22.63 27.59
C ARG A 1071 -23.97 -23.78 27.11
N THR A 1072 -23.37 -24.92 26.74
CA THR A 1072 -24.17 -26.13 26.45
C THR A 1072 -24.92 -26.59 27.69
N VAL A 1073 -24.28 -26.63 28.87
CA VAL A 1073 -24.93 -27.00 30.13
C VAL A 1073 -26.13 -26.08 30.44
N PHE A 1074 -25.98 -24.76 30.33
CA PHE A 1074 -27.07 -23.80 30.59
C PHE A 1074 -28.25 -23.97 29.63
N ARG A 1075 -27.96 -24.21 28.35
CA ARG A 1075 -28.98 -24.54 27.36
C ARG A 1075 -29.69 -25.84 27.70
N VAL A 1076 -28.96 -26.87 28.12
CA VAL A 1076 -29.56 -28.15 28.54
C VAL A 1076 -30.40 -27.96 29.81
N MET A 1077 -29.92 -27.22 30.80
CA MET A 1077 -30.68 -26.88 32.02
C MET A 1077 -31.97 -26.10 31.72
N SER A 1078 -32.00 -25.33 30.63
CA SER A 1078 -33.19 -24.65 30.14
C SER A 1078 -34.23 -25.57 29.49
N ILE A 1079 -33.81 -26.78 29.11
CA ILE A 1079 -34.58 -27.75 28.33
C ILE A 1079 -34.99 -28.97 29.17
N ILE A 1080 -34.23 -29.38 30.18
CA ILE A 1080 -34.53 -30.60 30.94
C ILE A 1080 -35.51 -30.35 32.11
N PRO A 1081 -36.18 -31.40 32.60
CA PRO A 1081 -36.96 -31.33 33.84
C PRO A 1081 -36.16 -30.80 35.03
N GLN A 1082 -36.87 -30.28 36.04
CA GLN A 1082 -36.24 -29.71 37.23
C GLN A 1082 -35.43 -30.75 37.99
N PHE A 1083 -34.26 -30.35 38.51
CA PHE A 1083 -33.41 -31.16 39.36
C PHE A 1083 -32.74 -30.28 40.42
N ASP A 1084 -32.45 -30.85 41.59
CA ASP A 1084 -31.95 -30.14 42.78
C ASP A 1084 -30.54 -30.56 43.21
N TYR A 1085 -29.91 -31.53 42.51
CA TYR A 1085 -28.58 -32.04 42.81
C TYR A 1085 -27.71 -32.26 41.56
N VAL A 1086 -26.40 -32.31 41.75
CA VAL A 1086 -25.41 -32.81 40.79
C VAL A 1086 -24.53 -33.85 41.48
N ILE A 1087 -23.83 -34.69 40.72
CA ILE A 1087 -22.94 -35.72 41.25
C ILE A 1087 -21.50 -35.15 41.25
N ILE A 1088 -20.92 -34.96 42.43
CA ILE A 1088 -19.54 -34.47 42.58
C ILE A 1088 -18.76 -35.48 43.43
N ASN A 1089 -17.64 -35.96 42.92
CA ASN A 1089 -16.82 -37.04 43.50
C ASN A 1089 -17.66 -38.29 43.81
N GLY A 1090 -18.62 -38.62 42.96
CA GLY A 1090 -19.52 -39.75 43.13
C GLY A 1090 -20.62 -39.57 44.19
N GLN A 1091 -20.77 -38.37 44.77
CA GLN A 1091 -21.81 -38.07 45.77
C GLN A 1091 -22.89 -37.14 45.21
N HIS A 1092 -24.15 -37.40 45.56
CA HIS A 1092 -25.26 -36.50 45.31
C HIS A 1092 -25.07 -35.21 46.12
N THR A 1093 -24.60 -34.17 45.44
CA THR A 1093 -24.34 -32.85 46.00
C THR A 1093 -25.49 -31.93 45.65
N PRO A 1094 -26.20 -31.35 46.64
CA PRO A 1094 -27.23 -30.36 46.38
C PRO A 1094 -26.68 -29.22 45.53
N LEU A 1095 -27.49 -28.67 44.61
CA LEU A 1095 -27.08 -27.58 43.73
C LEU A 1095 -26.56 -26.36 44.51
N GLU A 1096 -27.12 -26.11 45.70
CA GLU A 1096 -26.63 -25.08 46.63
C GLU A 1096 -25.15 -25.28 46.98
N ASP A 1097 -24.78 -26.50 47.36
CA ASP A 1097 -23.40 -26.81 47.76
C ASP A 1097 -22.47 -26.84 46.55
N ALA A 1098 -22.96 -27.27 45.40
CA ALA A 1098 -22.24 -27.12 44.13
C ALA A 1098 -21.97 -25.64 43.79
N MET A 1099 -22.91 -24.73 44.06
CA MET A 1099 -22.69 -23.28 43.87
C MET A 1099 -21.61 -22.75 44.83
N LYS A 1100 -21.64 -23.16 46.10
CA LYS A 1100 -20.60 -22.78 47.07
C LYS A 1100 -19.22 -23.23 46.60
N LEU A 1101 -19.11 -24.46 46.09
CA LEU A 1101 -17.86 -24.97 45.53
C LEU A 1101 -17.39 -24.10 44.35
N LEU A 1102 -18.26 -23.80 43.38
CA LEU A 1102 -17.92 -22.93 42.26
C LEU A 1102 -17.46 -21.54 42.72
N ILE A 1103 -18.15 -20.92 43.67
CA ILE A 1103 -17.79 -19.61 44.19
C ILE A 1103 -16.42 -19.67 44.88
N SER A 1104 -16.18 -20.69 45.70
CA SER A 1104 -14.90 -20.90 46.38
C SER A 1104 -13.73 -21.13 45.41
N SER A 1105 -13.99 -21.70 44.23
CA SER A 1105 -13.03 -21.87 43.14
C SER A 1105 -12.87 -20.63 42.24
N GLY A 1106 -13.44 -19.47 42.61
CA GLY A 1106 -13.36 -18.22 41.84
C GLY A 1106 -14.24 -18.20 40.58
N LEU A 1107 -15.26 -19.06 40.50
CA LEU A 1107 -16.17 -19.22 39.35
C LEU A 1107 -17.57 -18.63 39.63
N SER A 1108 -17.64 -17.54 40.41
CA SER A 1108 -18.90 -16.92 40.87
C SER A 1108 -19.85 -16.50 39.75
N VAL A 1109 -19.34 -16.01 38.62
CA VAL A 1109 -20.15 -15.66 37.43
C VAL A 1109 -20.96 -16.85 36.94
N TYR A 1110 -20.34 -18.03 36.89
CA TYR A 1110 -21.05 -19.24 36.46
C TYR A 1110 -22.04 -19.72 37.52
N ALA A 1111 -21.75 -19.54 38.81
CA ALA A 1111 -22.73 -19.81 39.87
C ALA A 1111 -23.97 -18.89 39.74
N ALA A 1112 -23.78 -17.63 39.36
CA ALA A 1112 -24.89 -16.71 39.08
C ALA A 1112 -25.66 -17.10 37.81
N ASP A 1113 -24.97 -17.47 36.72
CA ASP A 1113 -25.61 -18.03 35.52
C ASP A 1113 -26.48 -19.23 35.89
N ILE A 1114 -25.94 -20.23 36.59
CA ILE A 1114 -26.66 -21.46 36.97
C ILE A 1114 -27.88 -21.12 37.82
N THR A 1115 -27.71 -20.25 38.81
CA THR A 1115 -28.79 -19.78 39.68
C THR A 1115 -29.91 -19.11 38.88
N SER A 1116 -29.58 -18.39 37.80
CA SER A 1116 -30.58 -17.77 36.91
C SER A 1116 -31.36 -18.78 36.05
N HIS A 1117 -30.76 -19.94 35.77
CA HIS A 1117 -31.38 -21.03 35.00
C HIS A 1117 -32.23 -21.97 35.88
N MET A 1118 -32.11 -21.91 37.21
CA MET A 1118 -32.95 -22.69 38.13
C MET A 1118 -34.42 -22.25 38.06
N THR A 1119 -35.31 -23.22 37.98
CA THR A 1119 -36.77 -23.02 37.89
C THR A 1119 -37.47 -23.17 39.24
N GLU A 1120 -36.90 -23.97 40.15
CA GLU A 1120 -37.41 -24.12 41.51
C GLU A 1120 -37.06 -22.89 42.37
N LEU A 1121 -38.07 -22.19 42.87
CA LEU A 1121 -37.90 -20.97 43.67
C LEU A 1121 -37.05 -21.19 44.92
N LYS A 1122 -37.21 -22.34 45.58
CA LYS A 1122 -36.46 -22.71 46.80
C LYS A 1122 -34.97 -22.85 46.52
N THR A 1123 -34.61 -23.63 45.50
CA THR A 1123 -33.20 -23.87 45.11
C THR A 1123 -32.56 -22.61 44.54
N ARG A 1124 -33.32 -21.80 43.77
CA ARG A 1124 -32.87 -20.48 43.29
C ARG A 1124 -32.60 -19.51 44.43
N ARG A 1125 -33.49 -19.41 45.43
CA ARG A 1125 -33.29 -18.57 46.63
C ARG A 1125 -32.03 -18.99 47.41
N ARG A 1126 -31.79 -20.30 47.54
CA ARG A 1126 -30.56 -20.84 48.14
C ARG A 1126 -29.30 -20.52 47.32
N GLY A 1127 -29.40 -20.51 45.99
CA GLY A 1127 -28.34 -20.01 45.10
C GLY A 1127 -28.04 -18.53 45.32
N ILE A 1128 -29.08 -17.68 45.38
CA ILE A 1128 -28.94 -16.24 45.68
C ILE A 1128 -28.29 -16.04 47.05
N TYR A 1129 -28.78 -16.75 48.06
CA TYR A 1129 -28.20 -16.74 49.40
C TYR A 1129 -26.72 -17.12 49.40
N SER A 1130 -26.34 -18.15 48.63
CA SER A 1130 -24.94 -18.57 48.50
C SER A 1130 -24.07 -17.52 47.81
N LEU A 1131 -24.58 -16.82 46.79
CA LEU A 1131 -23.86 -15.71 46.14
C LEU A 1131 -23.63 -14.55 47.11
N VAL A 1132 -24.69 -14.11 47.82
CA VAL A 1132 -24.65 -12.96 48.73
C VAL A 1132 -23.73 -13.26 49.93
N ARG A 1133 -23.85 -14.44 50.56
CA ARG A 1133 -23.02 -14.82 51.71
C ARG A 1133 -21.53 -14.92 51.40
N ASN A 1134 -21.17 -15.15 50.14
CA ASN A 1134 -19.79 -15.18 49.67
C ASN A 1134 -19.34 -13.85 49.04
N GLY A 1135 -20.03 -12.74 49.31
CA GLY A 1135 -19.60 -11.41 48.88
C GLY A 1135 -19.87 -11.07 47.41
N CYS A 1136 -20.63 -11.90 46.68
CA CYS A 1136 -20.92 -11.69 45.25
C CYS A 1136 -22.15 -10.79 45.03
N TYR A 1137 -22.24 -9.67 45.76
CA TYR A 1137 -23.42 -8.79 45.81
C TYR A 1137 -23.73 -8.15 44.46
N ASP A 1138 -22.72 -7.53 43.84
CA ASP A 1138 -22.86 -6.80 42.58
C ASP A 1138 -23.27 -7.74 41.44
N LEU A 1139 -22.71 -8.95 41.46
CA LEU A 1139 -23.02 -10.00 40.49
C LEU A 1139 -24.49 -10.42 40.63
N ALA A 1140 -24.99 -10.60 41.85
CA ALA A 1140 -26.39 -10.97 42.06
C ALA A 1140 -27.35 -9.89 41.52
N LEU A 1141 -27.03 -8.61 41.72
CA LEU A 1141 -27.79 -7.49 41.18
C LEU A 1141 -27.68 -7.37 39.65
N GLU A 1142 -26.48 -7.59 39.08
CA GLU A 1142 -26.25 -7.56 37.63
C GLU A 1142 -27.05 -8.65 36.90
N TYR A 1143 -27.21 -9.82 37.53
CA TYR A 1143 -28.03 -10.92 37.03
C TYR A 1143 -29.54 -10.65 37.13
N GLY A 1144 -29.93 -9.53 37.76
CA GLY A 1144 -31.32 -9.12 37.91
C GLY A 1144 -32.10 -10.00 38.89
N PHE A 1145 -31.44 -10.58 39.89
CA PHE A 1145 -32.16 -11.18 41.01
C PHE A 1145 -32.88 -10.09 41.83
N PRO A 1146 -33.96 -10.43 42.57
CA PRO A 1146 -34.76 -9.45 43.29
C PRO A 1146 -33.90 -8.66 44.27
N SER A 1147 -33.83 -7.34 44.07
CA SER A 1147 -32.93 -6.47 44.85
C SER A 1147 -33.30 -6.47 46.33
N GLU A 1148 -34.59 -6.47 46.67
CA GLU A 1148 -35.08 -6.53 48.04
C GLU A 1148 -34.58 -7.79 48.75
N GLN A 1149 -34.70 -8.95 48.10
CA GLN A 1149 -34.21 -10.22 48.62
C GLN A 1149 -32.69 -10.21 48.84
N ILE A 1150 -31.92 -9.66 47.90
CA ILE A 1150 -30.47 -9.52 48.08
C ILE A 1150 -30.17 -8.64 49.28
N PHE A 1151 -30.84 -7.51 49.40
CA PHE A 1151 -30.60 -6.54 50.47
C PHE A 1151 -31.00 -7.08 51.84
N GLU A 1152 -32.13 -7.78 51.95
CA GLU A 1152 -32.52 -8.53 53.16
C GLU A 1152 -31.43 -9.52 53.58
N ILE A 1153 -30.92 -10.33 52.64
CA ILE A 1153 -29.86 -11.30 52.94
C ILE A 1153 -28.57 -10.59 53.37
N ILE A 1154 -28.24 -9.42 52.80
CA ILE A 1154 -27.07 -8.62 53.23
C ILE A 1154 -27.23 -8.17 54.70
N LEU A 1155 -28.42 -7.70 55.08
CA LEU A 1155 -28.70 -7.31 56.47
C LEU A 1155 -28.57 -8.50 57.44
N GLU A 1156 -28.95 -9.70 57.00
CA GLU A 1156 -28.88 -10.93 57.81
C GLU A 1156 -27.48 -11.55 57.91
N THR A 1157 -26.58 -11.28 56.95
CA THR A 1157 -25.31 -12.01 56.80
C THR A 1157 -24.08 -11.21 57.21
N ASP A 1158 -23.71 -10.17 56.45
CA ASP A 1158 -22.53 -9.35 56.74
C ASP A 1158 -22.64 -7.95 56.09
N LEU A 1159 -23.31 -7.04 56.81
CA LEU A 1159 -23.47 -5.64 56.42
C LEU A 1159 -22.11 -4.92 56.25
N LYS A 1160 -21.10 -5.30 57.03
CA LYS A 1160 -19.77 -4.68 56.97
C LYS A 1160 -19.09 -5.04 55.64
N ALA A 1161 -19.05 -6.32 55.28
CA ALA A 1161 -18.46 -6.76 54.02
C ALA A 1161 -19.11 -6.09 52.80
N ALA A 1162 -20.43 -5.92 52.79
CA ALA A 1162 -21.13 -5.20 51.73
C ALA A 1162 -20.68 -3.73 51.58
N THR A 1163 -20.40 -3.03 52.69
CA THR A 1163 -19.86 -1.66 52.64
C THR A 1163 -18.42 -1.59 52.10
N GLU A 1164 -17.66 -2.67 52.20
CA GLU A 1164 -16.27 -2.76 51.75
C GLU A 1164 -16.15 -3.13 50.27
N THR A 1165 -17.00 -4.03 49.77
CA THR A 1165 -16.81 -4.67 48.47
C THR A 1165 -17.77 -4.22 47.37
N MET A 1166 -18.97 -3.71 47.71
CA MET A 1166 -19.96 -3.30 46.69
C MET A 1166 -19.46 -2.11 45.86
N VAL A 1167 -19.73 -2.16 44.55
CA VAL A 1167 -19.48 -0.99 43.69
C VAL A 1167 -20.47 0.14 43.99
N ASP A 1168 -20.05 1.38 43.71
CA ASP A 1168 -20.79 2.60 44.06
C ASP A 1168 -22.27 2.56 43.64
N ASN A 1169 -22.60 2.04 42.45
CA ASN A 1169 -23.97 2.01 41.97
C ASN A 1169 -24.87 1.07 42.79
N SER A 1170 -24.41 -0.15 43.04
CA SER A 1170 -25.10 -1.14 43.85
C SER A 1170 -25.23 -0.67 45.30
N PHE A 1171 -24.16 -0.05 45.83
CA PHE A 1171 -24.14 0.51 47.17
C PHE A 1171 -25.16 1.65 47.34
N ILE A 1172 -25.32 2.50 46.31
CA ILE A 1172 -26.37 3.52 46.28
C ILE A 1172 -27.76 2.89 46.30
N GLN A 1173 -27.99 1.85 45.49
CA GLN A 1173 -29.29 1.15 45.48
C GLN A 1173 -29.62 0.55 46.85
N PHE A 1174 -28.65 -0.14 47.46
CA PHE A 1174 -28.79 -0.75 48.78
C PHE A 1174 -29.09 0.27 49.88
N THR A 1175 -28.33 1.37 49.93
CA THR A 1175 -28.53 2.42 50.94
C THR A 1175 -29.81 3.23 50.74
N ASN A 1176 -30.23 3.46 49.50
CA ASN A 1176 -31.52 4.08 49.19
C ASN A 1176 -32.70 3.16 49.56
N TRP A 1177 -32.57 1.86 49.32
CA TRP A 1177 -33.59 0.88 49.72
C TRP A 1177 -33.75 0.86 51.24
N MET A 1178 -32.65 0.73 52.01
CA MET A 1178 -32.70 0.79 53.48
C MET A 1178 -33.34 2.09 54.00
N TYR A 1179 -33.04 3.23 53.35
CA TYR A 1179 -33.64 4.51 53.69
C TYR A 1179 -35.14 4.55 53.47
N ARG A 1180 -35.62 4.05 52.32
CA ARG A 1180 -37.04 3.97 51.98
C ARG A 1180 -37.81 3.03 52.91
N GLN A 1181 -37.17 1.97 53.39
CA GLN A 1181 -37.75 1.06 54.40
C GLN A 1181 -37.78 1.65 55.81
N GLY A 1182 -37.20 2.84 56.03
CA GLY A 1182 -37.14 3.47 57.35
C GLY A 1182 -36.14 2.81 58.30
N ASP A 1183 -35.18 2.03 57.79
CA ASP A 1183 -34.22 1.27 58.59
C ASP A 1183 -33.08 2.16 59.11
N LYS A 1184 -33.40 2.99 60.09
CA LYS A 1184 -32.47 3.93 60.71
C LYS A 1184 -31.35 3.24 61.48
N ALA A 1185 -31.56 2.00 61.94
CA ALA A 1185 -30.59 1.25 62.73
C ALA A 1185 -29.42 0.80 61.85
N HIS A 1186 -29.69 0.07 60.77
CA HIS A 1186 -28.64 -0.41 59.87
C HIS A 1186 -27.97 0.74 59.10
N LEU A 1187 -28.70 1.82 58.77
CA LEU A 1187 -28.08 3.02 58.19
C LEU A 1187 -27.07 3.70 59.13
N LYS A 1188 -27.30 3.63 60.45
CA LYS A 1188 -26.34 4.13 61.44
C LYS A 1188 -25.08 3.24 61.48
N GLU A 1189 -25.25 1.92 61.35
CA GLU A 1189 -24.13 0.98 61.26
C GLU A 1189 -23.32 1.16 59.99
N VAL A 1190 -23.96 1.26 58.82
CA VAL A 1190 -23.30 1.59 57.53
C VAL A 1190 -22.48 2.86 57.66
N LYS A 1191 -23.02 3.90 58.29
CA LYS A 1191 -22.31 5.16 58.51
C LYS A 1191 -21.09 4.99 59.43
N ASN A 1192 -21.17 4.11 60.42
CA ASN A 1192 -20.02 3.80 61.28
C ASN A 1192 -18.96 3.01 60.52
N TYR A 1193 -19.33 1.97 59.78
CA TYR A 1193 -18.39 1.22 58.93
C TYR A 1193 -17.70 2.12 57.89
N LEU A 1194 -18.44 3.00 57.22
CA LEU A 1194 -17.86 3.99 56.30
C LEU A 1194 -16.90 4.97 57.00
N LYS A 1195 -17.12 5.30 58.28
CA LYS A 1195 -16.17 6.13 59.06
C LYS A 1195 -14.91 5.34 59.36
N ASP A 1196 -15.06 4.10 59.81
CA ASP A 1196 -13.94 3.22 60.15
C ASP A 1196 -13.06 2.91 58.93
N GLN A 1197 -13.68 2.87 57.73
CA GLN A 1197 -12.99 2.76 56.43
C GLN A 1197 -12.40 4.08 55.91
N GLY A 1198 -12.59 5.21 56.61
CA GLY A 1198 -12.14 6.54 56.16
C GLY A 1198 -12.96 7.15 55.01
N ARG A 1199 -14.09 6.56 54.61
CA ARG A 1199 -14.95 6.98 53.48
C ARG A 1199 -15.91 8.13 53.85
N THR A 1200 -15.40 9.17 54.50
CA THR A 1200 -16.20 10.32 55.00
C THR A 1200 -16.95 11.09 53.90
N ARG A 1201 -16.40 11.14 52.68
CA ARG A 1201 -17.07 11.76 51.52
C ARG A 1201 -18.32 10.99 51.08
N GLU A 1202 -18.32 9.66 51.19
CA GLU A 1202 -19.49 8.85 50.81
C GLU A 1202 -20.63 9.04 51.80
N ILE A 1203 -20.32 9.21 53.09
CA ILE A 1203 -21.31 9.59 54.11
C ILE A 1203 -22.00 10.92 53.76
N LYS A 1204 -21.22 11.91 53.28
CA LYS A 1204 -21.78 13.20 52.84
C LYS A 1204 -22.71 13.04 51.64
N ARG A 1205 -22.26 12.30 50.61
CA ARG A 1205 -23.06 12.01 49.42
C ARG A 1205 -24.34 11.24 49.75
N MET A 1206 -24.27 10.27 50.65
CA MET A 1206 -25.42 9.49 51.11
C MET A 1206 -26.48 10.39 51.77
N LYS A 1207 -26.07 11.31 52.65
CA LYS A 1207 -26.99 12.29 53.25
C LYS A 1207 -27.62 13.23 52.22
N GLU A 1208 -26.83 13.72 51.28
CA GLU A 1208 -27.31 14.57 50.19
C GLU A 1208 -28.32 13.83 49.29
N ARG A 1209 -28.12 12.52 49.07
CA ARG A 1209 -29.07 11.66 48.34
C ARG A 1209 -30.37 11.47 49.12
N PHE A 1210 -30.31 11.18 50.41
CA PHE A 1210 -31.50 11.01 51.24
C PHE A 1210 -32.34 12.28 51.31
N ALA A 1211 -31.69 13.45 51.46
CA ALA A 1211 -32.39 14.74 51.41
C ALA A 1211 -33.07 15.01 50.06
N LYS A 1212 -32.52 14.49 48.96
CA LYS A 1212 -33.20 14.56 47.64
C LYS A 1212 -34.41 13.62 47.57
N ILE A 1213 -34.30 12.42 48.12
CA ILE A 1213 -35.42 11.47 48.19
C ILE A 1213 -36.56 12.06 49.01
N ASP A 1214 -36.24 12.70 50.14
CA ASP A 1214 -37.25 13.40 50.96
C ASP A 1214 -37.93 14.52 50.17
N ALA A 1215 -37.15 15.36 49.47
CA ALA A 1215 -37.67 16.44 48.64
C ALA A 1215 -38.45 15.96 47.40
N GLU A 1216 -38.22 14.74 46.92
CA GLU A 1216 -38.99 14.09 45.87
C GLU A 1216 -40.30 13.48 46.39
N ASN A 1217 -40.32 12.96 47.62
CA ASN A 1217 -41.53 12.43 48.27
C ASN A 1217 -42.47 13.52 48.81
N GLU A 1218 -41.94 14.72 49.08
CA GLU A 1218 -42.72 15.90 49.48
C GLU A 1218 -43.39 16.63 48.29
N LYS A 1219 -43.02 16.28 47.05
CA LYS A 1219 -43.62 16.77 45.81
C LYS A 1219 -44.62 15.77 45.25
#